data_AF-A0A2U1P8P4-F1
#
_entry.id   AF-A0A2U1P8P4-F1
#
_cell.length_a   1.000
_cell.length_b   1.000
_cell.length_c   1.000
_cell.angle_alpha   90.00
_cell.angle_beta   90.00
_cell.angle_gamma   90.00
#
_symmetry.space_group_name_H-M   'P 1'
#
loop_
_entity.id
_entity.type
_entity.pdbx_description
1 polymer ?
#
loop_
_entity_poly.entity_id
_entity_poly.type
_entity_poly.pdbx_seq_one_letter_code
_entity_poly.pdbx_strand_id
1 'polypeptide(L)'
;MLVVEEGTAGSRAIKVIIFLSYFFSLLWSRDNMSYFRHFSASYGGNETDYHALLSFKSKITHDPYKVLTTWNHSFHFCNWSGISCGKRHKRVTAVELSSKGLTGSLSPHVGNLSFLRHLSLWNNSFQGIIPHELGRLSRLRRLYLDANKFRGVIPTNLSGCSNLEDLWLVRNKLTGSIPREMSLLSKLSRLIIENNKLTGGIPPFLGNITSMEVFSAVWNPLGGSIPDTLGHWKSLTEFDLGECNLYGSIPHSIFNLSLLVNFTLSDNHLTGVLPSEIGNQLPNLEYLNLGTNKLTGVLPPSISNCSKLTQLEMSYNSFSGKLTIDFLKLRDIKSIRLQYNNFHGHREANDMRFIDSLKNCTRLVDLEISNCNFIGVLPISIGNLSDQLSYIYLGGNQLFGSLPSSIGSLVGLTLLDLQSNGFKGNIPTNIGKLQKLQFLGLNCNQFSGSIPNAIGNLSLLSKLYLYSNKLEGHIPSSLGNCKELTVLNLEDNRLSGKIPKQILQLPSLTIGLDLSQNNLSGLVPSEIKDLKMLSYLDLSYNNLFGNISSSLGECISLTELYLSGNIFEGIIPPSLSSLGGLQVLDISQNNLSGRIPQFLGKWVSLEFLNLSFNDFEGEVPVVGVFENASAFSVLGNNRLCGGLVTLELPKCKERGRHKIRFPFSILVIVITPTLLIVLCCVYLLCKKKHNSQPSQSSGNERILKVSYNQLLQATDGFSTANLIGEGRFSSVYKGILDSNDNKSVAVKVLHLQNRGAHKSFLAECEVWRNIRHRNLLKIITACSSVDFQHNDFKALVYEFMPNGKCEVWRNIRHRNLLKIITACSSVDFQHNDFKALVYEFMPNGSVHNWLHSRSNTSKLSLLQRINVLRDVATALDYLHNRCQTTIVHGDLKPSNILLDDDMVAHVGDFGLARVLGADLNQNNSTGFKGTIGYAPPEYGIGNEMTSSGDVYSFGILLLEVMTGKRPTDDMFNDGLSLHKFAYMALPDHVVDVIDDDAIVLQSTEANAKKVEECLAATIKIGVSCSVDSPPQRMKIEIVVNELHRILDVLHNI
;
A
#
# COMPACT_ATOMS: atom_id res chain seq x y z
N MET A 1 -9.46 -69.67 -25.96
CA MET A 1 -8.35 -69.42 -25.03
C MET A 1 -8.95 -68.60 -23.88
N LEU A 2 -9.01 -69.07 -22.62
CA LEU A 2 -7.94 -69.62 -21.76
C LEU A 2 -6.85 -68.55 -21.59
N VAL A 3 -6.48 -68.10 -20.38
CA VAL A 3 -6.28 -68.78 -19.08
C VAL A 3 -6.89 -67.89 -17.95
N VAL A 4 -7.64 -68.33 -16.92
CA VAL A 4 -7.39 -69.34 -15.84
C VAL A 4 -6.40 -68.75 -14.78
N GLU A 5 -6.53 -68.85 -13.44
CA GLU A 5 -7.34 -69.68 -12.53
C GLU A 5 -7.78 -68.96 -11.21
N GLU A 6 -8.44 -69.73 -10.35
CA GLU A 6 -9.08 -69.59 -9.02
C GLU A 6 -8.37 -68.81 -7.86
N GLY A 7 -9.03 -68.54 -6.71
CA GLY A 7 -10.46 -68.71 -6.37
C GLY A 7 -10.79 -68.93 -4.88
N THR A 8 -12.00 -69.45 -4.62
CA THR A 8 -12.60 -69.88 -3.32
C THR A 8 -12.94 -68.81 -2.25
N ALA A 9 -13.73 -69.14 -1.21
CA ALA A 9 -15.19 -69.38 -1.22
C ALA A 9 -15.72 -69.65 0.22
N GLY A 10 -16.88 -69.07 0.57
CA GLY A 10 -17.62 -69.36 1.82
C GLY A 10 -18.56 -68.20 2.19
N SER A 11 -19.83 -68.38 2.57
CA SER A 11 -20.61 -69.61 2.79
C SER A 11 -22.04 -69.47 2.22
N ARG A 12 -22.78 -70.60 2.05
CA ARG A 12 -24.16 -70.66 1.54
C ARG A 12 -25.05 -71.52 2.44
N ALA A 13 -26.12 -70.95 2.99
CA ALA A 13 -27.44 -71.54 3.33
C ALA A 13 -28.26 -70.45 4.09
N ILE A 14 -29.59 -70.37 4.14
CA ILE A 14 -30.72 -71.27 3.76
C ILE A 14 -31.75 -70.41 2.98
N LYS A 15 -32.04 -70.67 1.70
CA LYS A 15 -33.26 -71.35 1.16
C LYS A 15 -34.63 -70.83 1.71
N VAL A 16 -35.40 -70.09 0.90
CA VAL A 16 -36.51 -70.55 0.01
C VAL A 16 -37.92 -70.52 0.64
N ILE A 17 -38.67 -69.45 0.33
CA ILE A 17 -40.12 -69.37 -0.01
C ILE A 17 -40.23 -68.13 -0.93
N ILE A 18 -40.14 -68.18 -2.26
CA ILE A 18 -41.08 -68.69 -3.30
C ILE A 18 -42.45 -67.98 -3.31
N PHE A 19 -42.69 -67.25 -4.40
CA PHE A 19 -43.98 -66.93 -5.07
C PHE A 19 -45.24 -66.71 -4.20
N LEU A 20 -45.79 -65.48 -4.23
CA LEU A 20 -47.17 -65.16 -4.69
C LEU A 20 -47.55 -63.70 -4.38
N SER A 21 -47.61 -62.84 -5.40
CA SER A 21 -48.24 -61.50 -5.31
C SER A 21 -48.52 -60.85 -6.67
N TYR A 22 -47.72 -61.14 -7.70
CA TYR A 22 -47.79 -60.51 -9.03
C TYR A 22 -48.85 -61.08 -9.99
N PHE A 23 -49.96 -61.62 -9.48
CA PHE A 23 -50.98 -62.30 -10.32
C PHE A 23 -52.45 -61.91 -10.02
N PHE A 24 -52.68 -60.76 -9.37
CA PHE A 24 -54.02 -60.18 -9.15
C PHE A 24 -54.13 -58.75 -9.70
N SER A 25 -53.74 -58.56 -10.96
CA SER A 25 -53.79 -57.26 -11.64
C SER A 25 -54.37 -57.35 -13.06
N LEU A 26 -55.50 -58.04 -13.22
CA LEU A 26 -56.49 -57.87 -14.31
C LEU A 26 -57.74 -58.74 -14.00
N LEU A 27 -58.90 -58.34 -14.53
CA LEU A 27 -60.20 -59.05 -14.46
C LEU A 27 -60.88 -59.13 -13.08
N TRP A 28 -61.30 -57.97 -12.55
CA TRP A 28 -62.72 -57.85 -12.18
C TRP A 28 -63.36 -56.69 -12.95
N SER A 29 -64.62 -56.88 -13.37
CA SER A 29 -65.45 -55.94 -14.12
C SER A 29 -65.53 -54.57 -13.42
N ARG A 30 -65.55 -53.41 -14.09
CA ARG A 30 -66.27 -53.05 -15.33
C ARG A 30 -67.77 -53.35 -15.27
N ASP A 31 -68.45 -52.84 -14.25
CA ASP A 31 -69.84 -52.37 -14.37
C ASP A 31 -70.20 -51.37 -13.27
N ASN A 32 -69.92 -50.09 -13.52
CA ASN A 32 -70.90 -49.00 -13.41
C ASN A 32 -70.29 -47.68 -13.90
N MET A 33 -70.87 -47.16 -14.98
CA MET A 33 -70.63 -45.81 -15.49
C MET A 33 -71.88 -44.97 -15.18
N SER A 34 -71.71 -43.66 -14.95
CA SER A 34 -72.69 -42.72 -14.33
C SER A 34 -72.65 -42.68 -12.79
N TYR A 35 -73.16 -41.59 -12.20
CA TYR A 35 -73.08 -41.22 -10.77
C TYR A 35 -71.64 -41.31 -10.17
N PHE A 36 -70.75 -40.32 -10.29
CA PHE A 36 -70.98 -38.88 -10.05
C PHE A 36 -70.15 -37.98 -10.99
N ARG A 37 -70.79 -37.44 -12.02
CA ARG A 37 -70.50 -36.07 -12.49
C ARG A 37 -71.63 -35.17 -12.00
N HIS A 38 -71.33 -33.88 -11.85
CA HIS A 38 -72.17 -32.86 -11.19
C HIS A 38 -72.38 -33.05 -9.67
N PHE A 39 -71.57 -32.34 -8.90
CA PHE A 39 -72.16 -31.25 -8.13
C PHE A 39 -71.34 -29.97 -8.36
N SER A 40 -71.92 -29.03 -9.09
CA SER A 40 -71.33 -27.71 -9.37
C SER A 40 -72.25 -26.65 -8.78
N ALA A 41 -71.99 -26.25 -7.52
CA ALA A 41 -72.77 -25.25 -6.80
C ALA A 41 -71.86 -24.20 -6.14
N SER A 42 -72.00 -22.95 -6.58
CA SER A 42 -71.15 -21.82 -6.19
C SER A 42 -71.37 -21.35 -4.75
N TYR A 43 -70.56 -21.84 -3.79
CA TYR A 43 -70.46 -21.26 -2.44
C TYR A 43 -69.03 -21.16 -1.84
N GLY A 44 -68.08 -22.02 -2.24
CA GLY A 44 -66.76 -22.17 -1.57
C GLY A 44 -65.70 -21.06 -1.76
N GLY A 45 -66.08 -19.88 -2.27
CA GLY A 45 -65.14 -18.79 -2.57
C GLY A 45 -64.47 -18.19 -1.33
N ASN A 46 -65.26 -17.92 -0.29
CA ASN A 46 -64.79 -17.27 0.94
C ASN A 46 -64.08 -18.25 1.88
N GLU A 47 -64.54 -19.51 1.94
CA GLU A 47 -63.86 -20.61 2.64
C GLU A 47 -62.40 -20.74 2.21
N THR A 48 -62.13 -20.75 0.89
CA THR A 48 -60.77 -20.92 0.34
C THR A 48 -59.82 -19.82 0.82
N ASP A 49 -60.27 -18.56 0.83
CA ASP A 49 -59.45 -17.44 1.32
C ASP A 49 -59.24 -17.50 2.83
N TYR A 50 -60.27 -17.87 3.58
CA TYR A 50 -60.23 -18.01 5.04
C TYR A 50 -59.19 -19.05 5.49
N HIS A 51 -59.25 -20.27 4.93
CA HIS A 51 -58.31 -21.34 5.25
C HIS A 51 -56.88 -21.02 4.77
N ALA A 52 -56.73 -20.32 3.65
CA ALA A 52 -55.43 -19.86 3.17
C ALA A 52 -54.78 -18.86 4.14
N LEU A 53 -55.55 -17.90 4.67
CA LEU A 53 -55.05 -16.93 5.64
C LEU A 53 -54.77 -17.57 7.02
N LEU A 54 -55.60 -18.49 7.51
CA LEU A 54 -55.29 -19.24 8.73
C LEU A 54 -54.04 -20.12 8.58
N SER A 55 -53.86 -20.74 7.41
CA SER A 55 -52.67 -21.52 7.06
C SER A 55 -51.41 -20.64 6.86
N PHE A 56 -51.58 -19.33 6.62
CA PHE A 56 -50.48 -18.37 6.70
C PHE A 56 -50.17 -18.00 8.16
N LYS A 57 -51.19 -17.66 8.96
CA LYS A 57 -51.04 -17.37 10.40
C LYS A 57 -50.36 -18.50 11.18
N SER A 58 -50.66 -19.76 10.88
CA SER A 58 -50.03 -20.92 11.54
C SER A 58 -48.54 -21.12 11.21
N LYS A 59 -47.99 -20.36 10.25
CA LYS A 59 -46.54 -20.30 9.97
C LYS A 59 -45.84 -19.10 10.63
N ILE A 60 -46.56 -18.28 11.39
CA ILE A 60 -46.00 -17.18 12.18
C ILE A 60 -45.64 -17.69 13.58
N THR A 61 -44.36 -17.63 13.92
CA THR A 61 -43.83 -18.07 15.22
C THR A 61 -43.70 -16.92 16.23
N HIS A 62 -43.68 -15.67 15.77
CA HIS A 62 -43.66 -14.50 16.64
C HIS A 62 -44.43 -13.32 16.01
N ASP A 63 -45.29 -12.68 16.80
CA ASP A 63 -46.09 -11.50 16.45
C ASP A 63 -46.02 -10.51 17.63
N PRO A 64 -44.97 -9.67 17.71
CA PRO A 64 -44.68 -8.88 18.91
C PRO A 64 -45.74 -7.79 19.16
N TYR A 65 -46.29 -7.22 18.08
CA TYR A 65 -47.34 -6.20 18.14
C TYR A 65 -48.76 -6.78 18.09
N LYS A 66 -48.91 -8.11 18.17
CA LYS A 66 -50.19 -8.84 18.24
C LYS A 66 -51.13 -8.53 17.07
N VAL A 67 -50.59 -8.20 15.90
CA VAL A 67 -51.30 -7.75 14.68
C VAL A 67 -52.32 -8.79 14.22
N LEU A 68 -51.97 -10.07 14.33
CA LEU A 68 -52.74 -11.21 13.84
C LEU A 68 -53.75 -11.71 14.88
N THR A 69 -53.93 -11.02 16.02
CA THR A 69 -55.02 -11.33 16.97
C THR A 69 -56.41 -11.22 16.34
N THR A 70 -56.59 -10.24 15.44
CA THR A 70 -57.81 -10.04 14.64
C THR A 70 -58.14 -11.22 13.70
N TRP A 71 -57.14 -12.04 13.33
CA TRP A 71 -57.30 -13.18 12.43
C TRP A 71 -57.89 -14.38 13.17
N ASN A 72 -59.20 -14.37 13.40
CA ASN A 72 -59.93 -15.36 14.21
C ASN A 72 -61.36 -15.60 13.69
N HIS A 73 -62.07 -16.58 14.28
CA HIS A 73 -63.43 -16.95 13.87
C HIS A 73 -64.51 -15.88 14.14
N SER A 74 -64.24 -14.88 14.99
CA SER A 74 -65.24 -13.90 15.42
C SER A 74 -65.56 -12.82 14.38
N PHE A 75 -64.73 -12.68 13.34
CA PHE A 75 -64.92 -11.66 12.29
C PHE A 75 -64.62 -12.22 10.90
N HIS A 76 -65.38 -11.78 9.89
CA HIS A 76 -65.11 -12.09 8.48
C HIS A 76 -63.72 -11.54 8.08
N PHE A 77 -62.94 -12.32 7.33
CA PHE A 77 -61.51 -12.03 7.07
C PHE A 77 -61.23 -10.68 6.40
N CYS A 78 -62.19 -10.11 5.69
CA CYS A 78 -62.11 -8.75 5.13
C CYS A 78 -62.04 -7.62 6.17
N ASN A 79 -62.24 -7.92 7.45
CA ASN A 79 -62.11 -6.98 8.57
C ASN A 79 -60.85 -7.27 9.41
N TRP A 80 -60.02 -8.24 9.00
CA TRP A 80 -58.77 -8.58 9.71
C TRP A 80 -57.67 -7.56 9.40
N SER A 81 -56.80 -7.30 10.37
CA SER A 81 -55.69 -6.36 10.21
C SER A 81 -54.77 -6.78 9.06
N GLY A 82 -54.49 -5.85 8.14
CA GLY A 82 -53.69 -6.10 6.94
C GLY A 82 -54.42 -6.77 5.77
N ILE A 83 -55.72 -7.10 5.87
CA ILE A 83 -56.48 -7.73 4.79
C ILE A 83 -57.39 -6.72 4.08
N SER A 84 -57.37 -6.69 2.74
CA SER A 84 -58.31 -5.91 1.94
C SER A 84 -59.02 -6.77 0.90
N CYS A 85 -60.35 -6.67 0.82
CA CYS A 85 -61.18 -7.47 -0.09
C CYS A 85 -61.83 -6.67 -1.22
N GLY A 86 -62.07 -7.33 -2.35
CA GLY A 86 -62.76 -6.74 -3.51
C GLY A 86 -64.24 -6.49 -3.23
N LYS A 87 -64.70 -5.24 -3.39
CA LYS A 87 -66.06 -4.76 -3.04
C LYS A 87 -67.20 -5.69 -3.48
N ARG A 88 -67.17 -6.21 -4.72
CA ARG A 88 -68.23 -7.05 -5.33
C ARG A 88 -68.25 -8.51 -4.86
N HIS A 89 -67.09 -9.10 -4.60
CA HIS A 89 -66.97 -10.55 -4.40
C HIS A 89 -66.52 -10.96 -2.99
N LYS A 90 -66.12 -10.00 -2.14
CA LYS A 90 -65.58 -10.22 -0.79
C LYS A 90 -64.40 -11.19 -0.69
N ARG A 91 -63.76 -11.52 -1.82
CA ARG A 91 -62.48 -12.23 -1.94
C ARG A 91 -61.31 -11.32 -1.60
N VAL A 92 -60.24 -11.87 -1.05
CA VAL A 92 -59.00 -11.15 -0.72
C VAL A 92 -58.36 -10.59 -1.98
N THR A 93 -57.97 -9.32 -1.93
CA THR A 93 -57.33 -8.56 -3.02
C THR A 93 -56.00 -7.93 -2.63
N ALA A 94 -55.75 -7.69 -1.34
CA ALA A 94 -54.42 -7.35 -0.83
C ALA A 94 -54.17 -7.99 0.55
N VAL A 95 -52.91 -8.32 0.81
CA VAL A 95 -52.35 -8.67 2.12
C VAL A 95 -51.20 -7.70 2.37
N GLU A 96 -51.31 -6.93 3.44
CA GLU A 96 -50.42 -5.81 3.79
C GLU A 96 -49.95 -5.95 5.24
N LEU A 97 -48.75 -6.51 5.42
CA LEU A 97 -48.14 -6.80 6.71
C LEU A 97 -46.73 -6.18 6.83
N SER A 98 -46.48 -5.05 6.16
CA SER A 98 -45.19 -4.37 6.17
C SER A 98 -44.83 -3.80 7.56
N SER A 99 -43.56 -3.92 7.97
CA SER A 99 -43.03 -3.37 9.25
C SER A 99 -43.88 -3.79 10.47
N LYS A 100 -44.08 -5.10 10.65
CA LYS A 100 -44.91 -5.68 11.73
C LYS A 100 -44.14 -6.58 12.70
N GLY A 101 -42.81 -6.67 12.55
CA GLY A 101 -41.94 -7.49 13.41
C GLY A 101 -42.23 -9.00 13.36
N LEU A 102 -42.97 -9.47 12.35
CA LEU A 102 -43.43 -10.85 12.25
C LEU A 102 -42.24 -11.77 11.97
N THR A 103 -42.15 -12.88 12.72
CA THR A 103 -41.19 -13.95 12.46
C THR A 103 -41.93 -15.22 12.12
N GLY A 104 -41.46 -15.97 11.13
CA GLY A 104 -42.16 -17.15 10.63
C GLY A 104 -41.71 -17.53 9.22
N SER A 105 -42.54 -18.26 8.48
CA SER A 105 -42.34 -18.53 7.05
C SER A 105 -43.58 -18.20 6.22
N LEU A 106 -43.38 -17.90 4.93
CA LEU A 106 -44.50 -17.69 4.01
C LEU A 106 -45.15 -19.05 3.70
N SER A 107 -46.46 -19.16 3.95
CA SER A 107 -47.17 -20.43 3.73
C SER A 107 -47.48 -20.64 2.25
N PRO A 108 -47.22 -21.84 1.69
CA PRO A 108 -47.66 -22.26 0.35
C PRO A 108 -49.14 -21.96 0.03
N HIS A 109 -50.00 -22.00 1.05
CA HIS A 109 -51.43 -21.78 0.89
C HIS A 109 -51.81 -20.36 0.47
N VAL A 110 -50.90 -19.38 0.58
CA VAL A 110 -51.09 -18.04 0.01
C VAL A 110 -51.33 -18.11 -1.50
N GLY A 111 -50.81 -19.12 -2.21
CA GLY A 111 -51.11 -19.39 -3.62
C GLY A 111 -52.59 -19.70 -3.94
N ASN A 112 -53.43 -19.95 -2.92
CA ASN A 112 -54.86 -20.19 -3.11
C ASN A 112 -55.70 -18.89 -3.10
N LEU A 113 -55.12 -17.73 -2.74
CA LEU A 113 -55.77 -16.41 -2.71
C LEU A 113 -56.01 -15.87 -4.13
N SER A 114 -56.80 -16.55 -4.95
CA SER A 114 -56.93 -16.33 -6.41
C SER A 114 -57.49 -14.98 -6.88
N PHE A 115 -57.74 -14.04 -5.96
CA PHE A 115 -58.10 -12.64 -6.24
C PHE A 115 -57.01 -11.62 -5.83
N LEU A 116 -55.92 -12.07 -5.22
CA LEU A 116 -54.83 -11.24 -4.71
C LEU A 116 -54.16 -10.44 -5.83
N ARG A 117 -53.89 -9.16 -5.55
CA ARG A 117 -53.22 -8.20 -6.44
C ARG A 117 -51.97 -7.60 -5.81
N HIS A 118 -51.92 -7.52 -4.48
CA HIS A 118 -50.83 -6.94 -3.71
C HIS A 118 -50.51 -7.85 -2.53
N LEU A 119 -49.24 -8.25 -2.40
CA LEU A 119 -48.70 -8.96 -1.24
C LEU A 119 -47.46 -8.22 -0.76
N SER A 120 -47.55 -7.56 0.40
CA SER A 120 -46.40 -6.95 1.05
C SER A 120 -46.13 -7.56 2.43
N LEU A 121 -44.91 -8.06 2.59
CA LEU A 121 -44.33 -8.57 3.83
C LEU A 121 -43.05 -7.81 4.21
N TRP A 122 -42.82 -6.64 3.59
CA TRP A 122 -41.63 -5.78 3.75
C TRP A 122 -41.22 -5.59 5.22
N ASN A 123 -39.91 -5.61 5.50
CA ASN A 123 -39.32 -5.26 6.81
C ASN A 123 -39.88 -6.10 7.97
N ASN A 124 -39.58 -7.39 7.94
CA ASN A 124 -39.99 -8.38 8.94
C ASN A 124 -38.85 -9.40 9.17
N SER A 125 -39.16 -10.58 9.72
CA SER A 125 -38.22 -11.69 9.87
C SER A 125 -38.79 -13.00 9.31
N PHE A 126 -39.42 -12.92 8.13
CA PHE A 126 -39.81 -14.11 7.38
C PHE A 126 -38.58 -14.85 6.87
N GLN A 127 -38.58 -16.17 7.04
CA GLN A 127 -37.50 -17.08 6.67
C GLN A 127 -38.02 -18.31 5.91
N GLY A 128 -37.10 -19.07 5.32
CA GLY A 128 -37.43 -20.21 4.45
C GLY A 128 -37.38 -19.82 2.97
N ILE A 129 -37.94 -20.66 2.10
CA ILE A 129 -38.00 -20.39 0.66
C ILE A 129 -39.22 -19.54 0.29
N ILE A 130 -39.16 -18.85 -0.85
CA ILE A 130 -40.35 -18.28 -1.49
C ILE A 130 -41.18 -19.45 -2.05
N PRO A 131 -42.47 -19.62 -1.69
CA PRO A 131 -43.25 -20.76 -2.17
C PRO A 131 -43.54 -20.71 -3.68
N HIS A 132 -43.35 -21.84 -4.36
CA HIS A 132 -43.61 -21.96 -5.80
C HIS A 132 -45.09 -21.78 -6.15
N GLU A 133 -45.99 -22.05 -5.20
CA GLU A 133 -47.44 -21.87 -5.33
C GLU A 133 -47.87 -20.42 -5.50
N LEU A 134 -47.02 -19.43 -5.20
CA LEU A 134 -47.29 -18.02 -5.54
C LEU A 134 -47.55 -17.86 -7.05
N GLY A 135 -46.96 -18.69 -7.90
CA GLY A 135 -47.22 -18.73 -9.35
C GLY A 135 -48.67 -18.98 -9.76
N ARG A 136 -49.53 -19.44 -8.86
CA ARG A 136 -50.98 -19.59 -9.10
C ARG A 136 -51.73 -18.26 -9.08
N LEU A 137 -51.10 -17.19 -8.59
CA LEU A 137 -51.71 -15.88 -8.37
C LEU A 137 -51.67 -15.02 -9.65
N SER A 138 -52.35 -15.48 -10.70
CA SER A 138 -52.39 -14.81 -12.02
C SER A 138 -52.95 -13.38 -12.05
N ARG A 139 -53.48 -12.88 -10.91
CA ARG A 139 -53.94 -11.50 -10.71
C ARG A 139 -52.99 -10.63 -9.89
N LEU A 140 -51.90 -11.21 -9.37
CA LEU A 140 -50.89 -10.50 -8.59
C LEU A 140 -50.21 -9.45 -9.48
N ARG A 141 -50.05 -8.24 -8.93
CA ARG A 141 -49.39 -7.08 -9.54
C ARG A 141 -48.16 -6.67 -8.75
N ARG A 142 -48.23 -6.76 -7.42
CA ARG A 142 -47.15 -6.33 -6.51
C ARG A 142 -46.77 -7.44 -5.57
N LEU A 143 -45.49 -7.75 -5.51
CA LEU A 143 -44.90 -8.72 -4.59
C LEU A 143 -43.68 -8.11 -3.90
N TYR A 144 -43.88 -7.69 -2.65
CA TYR A 144 -42.85 -7.05 -1.82
C TYR A 144 -42.48 -8.00 -0.67
N LEU A 145 -41.30 -8.63 -0.78
CA LEU A 145 -40.76 -9.60 0.18
C LEU A 145 -39.42 -9.14 0.78
N ASP A 146 -39.10 -7.86 0.58
CA ASP A 146 -37.84 -7.22 0.90
C ASP A 146 -37.63 -6.96 2.40
N ALA A 147 -36.36 -6.75 2.78
CA ALA A 147 -35.89 -6.64 4.17
C ALA A 147 -36.39 -7.80 5.05
N ASN A 148 -35.99 -9.02 4.68
CA ASN A 148 -36.39 -10.28 5.32
C ASN A 148 -35.22 -11.29 5.33
N LYS A 149 -35.51 -12.58 5.56
CA LYS A 149 -34.54 -13.68 5.69
C LYS A 149 -34.87 -14.85 4.75
N PHE A 150 -35.55 -14.58 3.62
CA PHE A 150 -35.83 -15.60 2.60
C PHE A 150 -34.54 -16.14 1.97
N ARG A 151 -34.50 -17.43 1.66
CA ARG A 151 -33.33 -18.17 1.16
C ARG A 151 -33.68 -19.07 -0.03
N GLY A 152 -32.66 -19.52 -0.76
CA GLY A 152 -32.85 -20.38 -1.93
C GLY A 152 -33.12 -19.57 -3.21
N VAL A 153 -33.55 -20.25 -4.27
CA VAL A 153 -33.73 -19.65 -5.60
C VAL A 153 -35.01 -18.82 -5.72
N ILE A 154 -35.00 -17.87 -6.66
CA ILE A 154 -36.23 -17.22 -7.15
C ILE A 154 -37.08 -18.29 -7.88
N PRO A 155 -38.32 -18.58 -7.48
CA PRO A 155 -39.08 -19.68 -8.08
C PRO A 155 -39.47 -19.40 -9.54
N THR A 156 -39.11 -20.31 -10.45
CA THR A 156 -39.48 -20.26 -11.88
C THR A 156 -40.99 -20.15 -12.10
N ASN A 157 -41.79 -20.72 -11.19
CA ASN A 157 -43.25 -20.65 -11.19
C ASN A 157 -43.82 -19.23 -11.04
N LEU A 158 -43.05 -18.23 -10.57
CA LEU A 158 -43.52 -16.83 -10.51
C LEU A 158 -43.95 -16.29 -11.88
N SER A 159 -43.46 -16.89 -12.98
CA SER A 159 -43.94 -16.66 -14.35
C SER A 159 -45.46 -16.83 -14.55
N GLY A 160 -46.16 -17.60 -13.70
CA GLY A 160 -47.62 -17.72 -13.72
C GLY A 160 -48.36 -16.46 -13.25
N CYS A 161 -47.66 -15.53 -12.57
CA CYS A 161 -48.17 -14.21 -12.19
C CYS A 161 -48.16 -13.24 -13.38
N SER A 162 -48.83 -13.58 -14.49
CA SER A 162 -48.80 -12.81 -15.76
C SER A 162 -49.40 -11.40 -15.74
N ASN A 163 -49.71 -10.86 -14.56
CA ASN A 163 -50.06 -9.47 -14.32
C ASN A 163 -49.10 -8.76 -13.35
N LEU A 164 -47.94 -9.36 -13.03
CA LEU A 164 -46.95 -8.77 -12.13
C LEU A 164 -46.35 -7.51 -12.78
N GLU A 165 -46.43 -6.40 -12.05
CA GLU A 165 -45.99 -5.05 -12.40
C GLU A 165 -44.72 -4.72 -11.59
N ASP A 166 -44.73 -4.99 -10.27
CA ASP A 166 -43.65 -4.71 -9.34
C ASP A 166 -43.19 -5.98 -8.56
N LEU A 167 -41.87 -6.28 -8.58
CA LEU A 167 -41.24 -7.37 -7.82
C LEU A 167 -40.03 -6.86 -7.00
N TRP A 168 -40.18 -6.85 -5.67
CA TRP A 168 -39.16 -6.36 -4.73
C TRP A 168 -38.71 -7.50 -3.80
N LEU A 169 -37.42 -7.86 -3.89
CA LEU A 169 -36.79 -8.95 -3.13
C LEU A 169 -35.56 -8.49 -2.32
N VAL A 170 -35.32 -7.17 -2.28
CA VAL A 170 -34.17 -6.48 -1.66
C VAL A 170 -33.83 -6.99 -0.25
N ARG A 171 -32.54 -7.09 0.09
CA ARG A 171 -32.06 -7.43 1.45
C ARG A 171 -32.65 -8.75 1.97
N ASN A 172 -32.30 -9.83 1.32
CA ASN A 172 -32.65 -11.20 1.68
C ASN A 172 -31.40 -12.11 1.61
N LYS A 173 -31.59 -13.43 1.50
CA LYS A 173 -30.51 -14.44 1.37
C LYS A 173 -30.77 -15.37 0.17
N LEU A 174 -31.37 -14.84 -0.89
CA LEU A 174 -31.67 -15.57 -2.12
C LEU A 174 -30.38 -15.92 -2.87
N THR A 175 -30.37 -17.04 -3.58
CA THR A 175 -29.17 -17.67 -4.17
C THR A 175 -29.44 -18.19 -5.57
N GLY A 176 -28.41 -18.27 -6.41
CA GLY A 176 -28.53 -18.80 -7.78
C GLY A 176 -28.97 -17.73 -8.79
N SER A 177 -29.35 -18.14 -9.99
CA SER A 177 -29.59 -17.23 -11.10
C SER A 177 -31.03 -16.70 -11.20
N ILE A 178 -31.16 -15.58 -11.92
CA ILE A 178 -32.45 -15.05 -12.36
C ILE A 178 -33.07 -16.05 -13.34
N PRO A 179 -34.29 -16.58 -13.11
CA PRO A 179 -34.86 -17.64 -13.93
C PRO A 179 -35.39 -17.17 -15.29
N ARG A 180 -35.11 -17.94 -16.35
CA ARG A 180 -35.53 -17.65 -17.75
C ARG A 180 -37.04 -17.49 -17.92
N GLU A 181 -37.82 -18.17 -17.10
CA GLU A 181 -39.28 -18.09 -17.09
C GLU A 181 -39.80 -16.67 -16.74
N MET A 182 -38.99 -15.79 -16.13
CA MET A 182 -39.37 -14.38 -15.94
C MET A 182 -39.56 -13.60 -17.25
N SER A 183 -39.01 -14.06 -18.37
CA SER A 183 -39.29 -13.46 -19.69
C SER A 183 -40.76 -13.55 -20.11
N LEU A 184 -41.58 -14.36 -19.42
CA LEU A 184 -43.04 -14.44 -19.60
C LEU A 184 -43.80 -13.32 -18.87
N LEU A 185 -43.14 -12.55 -18.00
CA LEU A 185 -43.74 -11.46 -17.21
C LEU A 185 -43.75 -10.14 -18.01
N SER A 186 -44.43 -10.11 -19.15
CA SER A 186 -44.48 -8.97 -20.10
C SER A 186 -45.18 -7.69 -19.62
N LYS A 187 -45.38 -7.55 -18.30
CA LYS A 187 -45.87 -6.33 -17.63
C LYS A 187 -44.97 -5.89 -16.48
N LEU A 188 -43.90 -6.64 -16.18
CA LEU A 188 -42.98 -6.32 -15.12
C LEU A 188 -42.24 -5.03 -15.51
N SER A 189 -42.47 -3.96 -14.76
CA SER A 189 -41.80 -2.68 -14.95
C SER A 189 -40.76 -2.39 -13.88
N ARG A 190 -40.90 -2.99 -12.68
CA ARG A 190 -39.95 -2.77 -11.57
C ARG A 190 -39.44 -4.09 -11.02
N LEU A 191 -38.15 -4.36 -11.20
CA LEU A 191 -37.46 -5.54 -10.72
C LEU A 191 -36.27 -5.13 -9.84
N ILE A 192 -36.44 -5.27 -8.53
CA ILE A 192 -35.48 -4.81 -7.53
C ILE A 192 -35.05 -5.99 -6.64
N ILE A 193 -33.83 -6.49 -6.85
CA ILE A 193 -33.32 -7.76 -6.29
C ILE A 193 -32.03 -7.59 -5.46
N GLU A 194 -31.74 -6.34 -5.07
CA GLU A 194 -30.52 -5.91 -4.37
C GLU A 194 -30.19 -6.72 -3.10
N ASN A 195 -28.92 -6.70 -2.70
CA ASN A 195 -28.43 -7.20 -1.40
C ASN A 195 -28.92 -8.63 -1.14
N ASN A 196 -28.47 -9.55 -2.00
CA ASN A 196 -28.77 -10.96 -1.98
C ASN A 196 -27.48 -11.75 -2.33
N LYS A 197 -27.60 -13.02 -2.71
CA LYS A 197 -26.47 -13.88 -3.14
C LYS A 197 -26.73 -14.50 -4.52
N LEU A 198 -27.34 -13.73 -5.42
CA LEU A 198 -27.64 -14.16 -6.77
C LEU A 198 -26.36 -14.24 -7.62
N THR A 199 -26.32 -15.20 -8.55
CA THR A 199 -25.12 -15.56 -9.33
C THR A 199 -25.49 -15.94 -10.77
N GLY A 200 -24.51 -16.02 -11.68
CA GLY A 200 -24.72 -16.55 -13.03
C GLY A 200 -25.09 -15.49 -14.07
N GLY A 201 -24.71 -14.24 -13.82
CA GLY A 201 -24.82 -13.11 -14.74
C GLY A 201 -26.21 -12.49 -14.86
N ILE A 202 -26.26 -11.39 -15.61
CA ILE A 202 -27.50 -10.73 -16.03
C ILE A 202 -27.95 -11.42 -17.32
N PRO A 203 -29.09 -12.15 -17.35
CA PRO A 203 -29.37 -12.99 -18.51
C PRO A 203 -29.95 -12.21 -19.71
N PRO A 204 -29.52 -12.48 -20.95
CA PRO A 204 -29.98 -11.75 -22.14
C PRO A 204 -31.50 -11.78 -22.40
N PHE A 205 -32.22 -12.80 -21.91
CA PHE A 205 -33.68 -12.91 -22.09
C PHE A 205 -34.47 -11.81 -21.37
N LEU A 206 -33.86 -11.09 -20.41
CA LEU A 206 -34.49 -9.98 -19.71
C LEU A 206 -34.81 -8.81 -20.66
N GLY A 207 -34.06 -8.66 -21.75
CA GLY A 207 -34.33 -7.68 -22.81
C GLY A 207 -35.69 -7.84 -23.50
N ASN A 208 -36.32 -9.02 -23.41
CA ASN A 208 -37.68 -9.24 -23.93
C ASN A 208 -38.77 -8.55 -23.09
N ILE A 209 -38.44 -8.13 -21.86
CA ILE A 209 -39.37 -7.45 -20.93
C ILE A 209 -39.32 -5.94 -21.25
N THR A 210 -39.88 -5.54 -22.39
CA THR A 210 -39.84 -4.15 -22.88
C THR A 210 -40.60 -3.14 -22.01
N SER A 211 -41.38 -3.61 -21.02
CA SER A 211 -42.06 -2.82 -20.00
C SER A 211 -41.15 -2.27 -18.88
N MET A 212 -39.85 -2.63 -18.85
CA MET A 212 -38.94 -2.28 -17.75
C MET A 212 -38.76 -0.76 -17.61
N GLU A 213 -39.08 -0.24 -16.42
CA GLU A 213 -38.83 1.14 -15.95
C GLU A 213 -37.64 1.17 -14.99
N VAL A 214 -37.54 0.18 -14.08
CA VAL A 214 -36.51 0.11 -13.03
C VAL A 214 -35.95 -1.29 -12.94
N PHE A 215 -34.64 -1.42 -13.16
CA PHE A 215 -33.90 -2.66 -12.92
C PHE A 215 -32.72 -2.38 -11.99
N SER A 216 -32.79 -2.96 -10.79
CA SER A 216 -31.74 -2.83 -9.78
C SER A 216 -31.37 -4.20 -9.20
N ALA A 217 -30.08 -4.51 -9.20
CA ALA A 217 -29.53 -5.76 -8.65
C ALA A 217 -28.29 -5.56 -7.77
N VAL A 218 -28.01 -4.32 -7.34
CA VAL A 218 -26.87 -3.89 -6.50
C VAL A 218 -26.57 -4.87 -5.37
N TRP A 219 -25.29 -5.12 -5.04
CA TRP A 219 -24.90 -6.08 -4.00
C TRP A 219 -25.38 -7.51 -4.27
N ASN A 220 -25.03 -8.05 -5.43
CA ASN A 220 -25.17 -9.47 -5.77
C ASN A 220 -23.93 -9.97 -6.55
N PRO A 221 -23.33 -11.12 -6.21
CA PRO A 221 -22.18 -11.67 -6.95
C PRO A 221 -22.59 -12.30 -8.29
N LEU A 222 -23.22 -11.52 -9.17
CA LEU A 222 -23.75 -11.96 -10.46
C LEU A 222 -22.64 -12.47 -11.38
N GLY A 223 -21.59 -11.66 -11.56
CA GLY A 223 -20.55 -11.91 -12.55
C GLY A 223 -21.03 -11.71 -13.99
N GLY A 224 -20.19 -12.05 -14.96
CA GLY A 224 -20.53 -11.97 -16.39
C GLY A 224 -20.48 -10.55 -16.95
N SER A 225 -20.88 -10.41 -18.22
CA SER A 225 -21.02 -9.13 -18.91
C SER A 225 -22.47 -8.66 -18.97
N ILE A 226 -22.66 -7.36 -19.19
CA ILE A 226 -23.98 -6.76 -19.38
C ILE A 226 -24.46 -7.09 -20.81
N PRO A 227 -25.66 -7.69 -21.01
CA PRO A 227 -26.16 -8.00 -22.35
C PRO A 227 -26.58 -6.77 -23.16
N ASP A 228 -26.23 -6.73 -24.44
CA ASP A 228 -26.72 -5.71 -25.38
C ASP A 228 -28.24 -5.76 -25.57
N THR A 229 -28.88 -6.91 -25.34
CA THR A 229 -30.33 -7.06 -25.43
C THR A 229 -31.10 -6.19 -24.43
N LEU A 230 -30.46 -5.67 -23.37
CA LEU A 230 -31.10 -4.72 -22.44
C LEU A 230 -31.39 -3.35 -23.08
N GLY A 231 -30.72 -3.01 -24.19
CA GLY A 231 -31.00 -1.80 -24.96
C GLY A 231 -32.42 -1.72 -25.57
N HIS A 232 -33.22 -2.79 -25.48
CA HIS A 232 -34.65 -2.80 -25.83
C HIS A 232 -35.57 -2.18 -24.76
N TRP A 233 -35.07 -1.94 -23.55
CA TRP A 233 -35.83 -1.35 -22.43
C TRP A 233 -36.09 0.16 -22.61
N LYS A 234 -36.85 0.55 -23.64
CA LYS A 234 -37.07 1.97 -23.99
C LYS A 234 -37.90 2.76 -22.97
N SER A 235 -38.44 2.11 -21.93
CA SER A 235 -39.10 2.73 -20.78
C SER A 235 -38.19 2.95 -19.57
N LEU A 236 -36.92 2.53 -19.62
CA LEU A 236 -36.02 2.50 -18.47
C LEU A 236 -35.65 3.90 -17.97
N THR A 237 -35.90 4.17 -16.69
CA THR A 237 -35.54 5.40 -15.98
C THR A 237 -34.43 5.20 -14.95
N GLU A 238 -34.31 3.98 -14.40
CA GLU A 238 -33.34 3.63 -13.33
C GLU A 238 -32.65 2.30 -13.67
N PHE A 239 -31.31 2.29 -13.68
CA PHE A 239 -30.49 1.12 -14.01
C PHE A 239 -29.29 1.03 -13.06
N ASP A 240 -29.40 0.17 -12.04
CA ASP A 240 -28.49 0.14 -10.88
C ASP A 240 -27.89 -1.25 -10.65
N LEU A 241 -26.59 -1.37 -10.94
CA LEU A 241 -25.83 -2.62 -10.90
C LEU A 241 -24.50 -2.47 -10.15
N GLY A 242 -24.46 -1.59 -9.15
CA GLY A 242 -23.29 -1.40 -8.29
C GLY A 242 -22.87 -2.68 -7.54
N GLU A 243 -21.57 -2.91 -7.39
CA GLU A 243 -21.01 -4.03 -6.62
C GLU A 243 -21.55 -5.41 -7.06
N CYS A 244 -21.56 -5.66 -8.39
CA CYS A 244 -22.14 -6.86 -9.01
C CYS A 244 -21.10 -7.85 -9.59
N ASN A 245 -19.80 -7.57 -9.47
CA ASN A 245 -18.68 -8.32 -10.07
C ASN A 245 -18.76 -8.43 -11.62
N LEU A 246 -19.40 -7.46 -12.28
CA LEU A 246 -19.58 -7.42 -13.73
C LEU A 246 -18.27 -7.08 -14.46
N TYR A 247 -18.06 -7.65 -15.64
CA TYR A 247 -16.85 -7.43 -16.45
C TYR A 247 -17.14 -7.23 -17.94
N GLY A 248 -16.14 -6.72 -18.66
CA GLY A 248 -16.26 -6.38 -20.08
C GLY A 248 -16.86 -4.99 -20.30
N SER A 249 -17.22 -4.67 -21.54
CA SER A 249 -17.70 -3.33 -21.89
C SER A 249 -19.18 -3.11 -21.60
N ILE A 250 -19.53 -1.83 -21.36
CA ILE A 250 -20.92 -1.37 -21.31
C ILE A 250 -21.46 -1.35 -22.76
N PRO A 251 -22.53 -2.10 -23.10
CA PRO A 251 -23.05 -2.13 -24.47
C PRO A 251 -23.53 -0.76 -24.98
N HIS A 252 -23.20 -0.43 -26.23
CA HIS A 252 -23.56 0.86 -26.84
C HIS A 252 -25.07 1.12 -26.87
N SER A 253 -25.91 0.08 -26.91
CA SER A 253 -27.36 0.20 -26.92
C SER A 253 -27.96 0.76 -25.62
N ILE A 254 -27.26 0.65 -24.48
CA ILE A 254 -27.70 1.16 -23.16
C ILE A 254 -27.60 2.69 -23.12
N PHE A 255 -26.58 3.27 -23.76
CA PHE A 255 -26.49 4.72 -23.90
C PHE A 255 -27.59 5.29 -24.81
N ASN A 256 -28.30 4.45 -25.58
CA ASN A 256 -29.46 4.81 -26.39
C ASN A 256 -30.80 4.54 -25.65
N LEU A 257 -30.83 4.77 -24.33
CA LEU A 257 -32.02 4.73 -23.47
C LEU A 257 -32.33 6.15 -22.98
N SER A 258 -32.93 6.96 -23.85
CA SER A 258 -33.07 8.41 -23.64
C SER A 258 -33.99 8.85 -22.49
N LEU A 259 -34.70 7.92 -21.85
CA LEU A 259 -35.48 8.16 -20.62
C LEU A 259 -34.69 7.92 -19.33
N LEU A 260 -33.44 7.44 -19.41
CA LEU A 260 -32.62 7.12 -18.25
C LEU A 260 -32.30 8.38 -17.43
N VAL A 261 -32.64 8.34 -16.14
CA VAL A 261 -32.45 9.41 -15.15
C VAL A 261 -31.34 9.03 -14.17
N ASN A 262 -31.31 7.76 -13.74
CA ASN A 262 -30.30 7.20 -12.85
C ASN A 262 -29.54 6.06 -13.54
N PHE A 263 -28.21 6.16 -13.58
CA PHE A 263 -27.32 5.16 -14.17
C PHE A 263 -26.13 4.86 -13.24
N THR A 264 -26.18 3.72 -12.55
CA THR A 264 -25.14 3.28 -11.59
C THR A 264 -24.57 1.93 -11.98
N LEU A 265 -23.28 1.88 -12.30
CA LEU A 265 -22.54 0.62 -12.54
C LEU A 265 -21.28 0.51 -11.66
N SER A 266 -21.26 1.19 -10.52
CA SER A 266 -20.06 1.33 -9.69
C SER A 266 -19.51 0.00 -9.14
N ASP A 267 -18.25 -0.01 -8.69
CA ASP A 267 -17.68 -1.11 -7.91
C ASP A 267 -17.71 -2.47 -8.65
N ASN A 268 -17.36 -2.41 -9.93
CA ASN A 268 -17.34 -3.55 -10.86
C ASN A 268 -15.96 -3.67 -11.53
N HIS A 269 -15.87 -4.48 -12.59
CA HIS A 269 -14.67 -4.71 -13.39
C HIS A 269 -14.91 -4.37 -14.87
N LEU A 270 -15.78 -3.39 -15.13
CA LEU A 270 -16.16 -2.96 -16.48
C LEU A 270 -15.02 -2.21 -17.17
N THR A 271 -14.87 -2.42 -18.48
CA THR A 271 -13.76 -1.93 -19.30
C THR A 271 -14.25 -1.18 -20.54
N GLY A 272 -13.31 -0.56 -21.26
CA GLY A 272 -13.60 0.17 -22.51
C GLY A 272 -13.91 1.64 -22.28
N VAL A 273 -14.43 2.30 -23.32
CA VAL A 273 -14.54 3.76 -23.41
C VAL A 273 -16.00 4.23 -23.41
N LEU A 274 -16.24 5.46 -22.96
CA LEU A 274 -17.57 6.08 -23.05
C LEU A 274 -17.83 6.65 -24.46
N PRO A 275 -19.09 6.63 -24.97
CA PRO A 275 -19.41 7.22 -26.27
C PRO A 275 -19.14 8.72 -26.30
N SER A 276 -18.58 9.24 -27.41
CA SER A 276 -18.33 10.68 -27.58
C SER A 276 -19.60 11.52 -27.43
N GLU A 277 -20.75 10.96 -27.82
CA GLU A 277 -22.06 11.61 -27.83
C GLU A 277 -22.92 11.32 -26.59
N ILE A 278 -22.38 10.72 -25.53
CA ILE A 278 -23.15 10.26 -24.36
C ILE A 278 -24.19 11.28 -23.85
N GLY A 279 -23.83 12.55 -23.72
CA GLY A 279 -24.75 13.59 -23.22
C GLY A 279 -25.77 14.12 -24.23
N ASN A 280 -25.64 13.75 -25.50
CA ASN A 280 -26.69 13.93 -26.52
C ASN A 280 -27.66 12.73 -26.53
N GLN A 281 -27.19 11.54 -26.13
CA GLN A 281 -27.97 10.29 -26.13
C GLN A 281 -28.77 10.10 -24.83
N LEU A 282 -28.26 10.60 -23.69
CA LEU A 282 -28.88 10.54 -22.37
C LEU A 282 -29.27 11.94 -21.83
N PRO A 283 -30.25 12.64 -22.45
CA PRO A 283 -30.62 14.02 -22.11
C PRO A 283 -31.40 14.17 -20.79
N ASN A 284 -31.89 13.07 -20.22
CA ASN A 284 -32.67 13.06 -18.97
C ASN A 284 -31.84 12.72 -17.72
N LEU A 285 -30.54 12.49 -17.88
CA LEU A 285 -29.66 11.95 -16.84
C LEU A 285 -29.43 12.95 -15.69
N GLU A 286 -29.82 12.56 -14.48
CA GLU A 286 -29.67 13.34 -13.23
C GLU A 286 -28.58 12.76 -12.31
N TYR A 287 -28.29 11.47 -12.43
CA TYR A 287 -27.24 10.75 -11.70
C TYR A 287 -26.48 9.82 -12.65
N LEU A 288 -25.15 9.99 -12.72
CA LEU A 288 -24.25 9.12 -13.46
C LEU A 288 -23.09 8.68 -12.55
N ASN A 289 -23.04 7.39 -12.22
CA ASN A 289 -22.00 6.81 -11.39
C ASN A 289 -21.41 5.56 -12.05
N LEU A 290 -20.18 5.69 -12.52
CA LEU A 290 -19.37 4.60 -13.07
C LEU A 290 -18.07 4.42 -12.27
N GLY A 291 -18.05 4.86 -11.00
CA GLY A 291 -16.88 4.80 -10.12
C GLY A 291 -16.38 3.38 -9.84
N THR A 292 -15.15 3.24 -9.37
CA THR A 292 -14.53 1.96 -8.98
C THR A 292 -14.64 0.89 -10.08
N ASN A 293 -14.06 1.17 -11.24
CA ASN A 293 -14.12 0.32 -12.43
C ASN A 293 -12.78 0.34 -13.19
N LYS A 294 -12.77 -0.18 -14.42
CA LYS A 294 -11.58 -0.26 -15.31
C LYS A 294 -11.85 0.43 -16.65
N LEU A 295 -12.69 1.47 -16.65
CA LEU A 295 -13.01 2.27 -17.84
C LEU A 295 -11.80 3.14 -18.24
N THR A 296 -11.68 3.40 -19.54
CA THR A 296 -10.50 4.02 -20.15
C THR A 296 -10.88 5.12 -21.15
N GLY A 297 -9.86 5.82 -21.67
CA GLY A 297 -10.02 6.85 -22.69
C GLY A 297 -10.40 8.21 -22.12
N VAL A 298 -10.74 9.15 -22.99
CA VAL A 298 -11.10 10.52 -22.62
C VAL A 298 -12.51 10.60 -22.07
N LEU A 299 -12.72 11.39 -21.02
CA LEU A 299 -14.04 11.67 -20.48
C LEU A 299 -14.81 12.61 -21.44
N PRO A 300 -15.95 12.20 -22.04
CA PRO A 300 -16.52 12.92 -23.18
C PRO A 300 -16.99 14.35 -22.86
N PRO A 301 -16.57 15.39 -23.64
CA PRO A 301 -17.03 16.77 -23.42
C PRO A 301 -18.55 16.96 -23.69
N SER A 302 -19.20 16.01 -24.37
CA SER A 302 -20.66 16.02 -24.54
C SER A 302 -21.44 15.81 -23.24
N ILE A 303 -20.81 15.36 -22.15
CA ILE A 303 -21.42 15.32 -20.81
C ILE A 303 -21.95 16.70 -20.40
N SER A 304 -21.36 17.79 -20.92
CA SER A 304 -21.90 19.16 -20.78
C SER A 304 -23.35 19.34 -21.28
N ASN A 305 -23.86 18.45 -22.13
CA ASN A 305 -25.23 18.50 -22.65
C ASN A 305 -26.25 17.74 -21.79
N CYS A 306 -25.84 16.95 -20.79
CA CYS A 306 -26.72 16.41 -19.75
C CYS A 306 -27.18 17.52 -18.79
N SER A 307 -28.01 18.46 -19.27
CA SER A 307 -28.33 19.71 -18.56
C SER A 307 -28.99 19.53 -17.18
N LYS A 308 -29.58 18.36 -16.90
CA LYS A 308 -30.15 17.98 -15.60
C LYS A 308 -29.15 17.34 -14.63
N LEU A 309 -27.92 17.04 -15.04
CA LEU A 309 -26.99 16.21 -14.28
C LEU A 309 -26.66 16.84 -12.92
N THR A 310 -27.01 16.14 -11.83
CA THR A 310 -26.82 16.62 -10.46
C THR A 310 -25.64 15.96 -9.75
N GLN A 311 -25.20 14.78 -10.20
CA GLN A 311 -24.04 14.04 -9.70
C GLN A 311 -23.26 13.45 -10.88
N LEU A 312 -21.95 13.65 -10.90
CA LEU A 312 -21.03 13.01 -11.84
C LEU A 312 -19.95 12.27 -11.05
N GLU A 313 -20.00 10.94 -11.05
CA GLU A 313 -19.08 10.05 -10.35
C GLU A 313 -18.36 9.12 -11.34
N MET A 314 -17.04 9.31 -11.46
CA MET A 314 -16.13 8.64 -12.40
C MET A 314 -14.84 8.17 -11.70
N SER A 315 -14.79 8.23 -10.38
CA SER A 315 -13.58 7.98 -9.60
C SER A 315 -13.06 6.55 -9.69
N TYR A 316 -11.81 6.31 -9.29
CA TYR A 316 -11.17 4.98 -9.26
C TYR A 316 -11.34 4.23 -10.60
N ASN A 317 -10.85 4.84 -11.68
CA ASN A 317 -10.90 4.32 -13.04
C ASN A 317 -9.55 4.58 -13.76
N SER A 318 -9.49 4.29 -15.05
CA SER A 318 -8.33 4.54 -15.92
C SER A 318 -8.64 5.57 -17.01
N PHE A 319 -9.53 6.54 -16.74
CA PHE A 319 -9.78 7.66 -17.64
C PHE A 319 -8.52 8.51 -17.78
N SER A 320 -8.26 8.99 -18.99
CA SER A 320 -6.99 9.64 -19.33
C SER A 320 -7.13 10.76 -20.36
N GLY A 321 -6.12 11.62 -20.41
CA GLY A 321 -6.12 12.79 -21.28
C GLY A 321 -6.90 13.97 -20.71
N LYS A 322 -6.83 15.11 -21.40
CA LYS A 322 -7.25 16.41 -20.87
C LYS A 322 -8.76 16.48 -20.60
N LEU A 323 -9.14 16.84 -19.36
CA LEU A 323 -10.51 17.17 -19.02
C LEU A 323 -11.00 18.38 -19.84
N THR A 324 -12.05 18.18 -20.64
CA THR A 324 -12.56 19.16 -21.63
C THR A 324 -14.06 19.42 -21.51
N ILE A 325 -14.71 18.95 -20.44
CA ILE A 325 -16.12 19.26 -20.15
C ILE A 325 -16.26 20.76 -19.85
N ASP A 326 -17.16 21.42 -20.58
CA ASP A 326 -17.64 22.76 -20.24
C ASP A 326 -18.79 22.68 -19.23
N PHE A 327 -18.52 23.03 -17.97
CA PHE A 327 -19.53 22.98 -16.91
C PHE A 327 -20.49 24.19 -16.93
N LEU A 328 -20.32 25.20 -17.80
CA LEU A 328 -21.19 26.39 -17.86
C LEU A 328 -22.68 26.06 -18.12
N LYS A 329 -22.95 24.90 -18.74
CA LYS A 329 -24.29 24.36 -19.00
C LYS A 329 -24.88 23.57 -17.83
N LEU A 330 -24.03 22.96 -17.00
CA LEU A 330 -24.39 22.04 -15.92
C LEU A 330 -24.72 22.82 -14.64
N ARG A 331 -25.80 23.61 -14.68
CA ARG A 331 -26.20 24.52 -13.58
C ARG A 331 -26.67 23.78 -12.34
N ASP A 332 -27.24 22.59 -12.52
CA ASP A 332 -27.83 21.77 -11.47
C ASP A 332 -26.87 20.74 -10.84
N ILE A 333 -25.60 20.72 -11.27
CA ILE A 333 -24.55 19.86 -10.72
C ILE A 333 -24.28 20.21 -9.25
N LYS A 334 -24.22 19.18 -8.39
CA LYS A 334 -23.96 19.31 -6.95
C LYS A 334 -22.66 18.63 -6.51
N SER A 335 -22.27 17.54 -7.18
CA SER A 335 -21.01 16.84 -6.92
C SER A 335 -20.34 16.46 -8.24
N ILE A 336 -19.02 16.67 -8.29
CA ILE A 336 -18.13 16.27 -9.38
C ILE A 336 -17.00 15.46 -8.76
N ARG A 337 -16.99 14.15 -9.00
CA ARG A 337 -16.01 13.21 -8.45
C ARG A 337 -15.31 12.47 -9.56
N LEU A 338 -14.02 12.73 -9.67
CA LEU A 338 -13.14 12.20 -10.71
C LEU A 338 -11.86 11.58 -10.12
N GLN A 339 -11.73 11.52 -8.79
CA GLN A 339 -10.50 11.15 -8.09
C GLN A 339 -9.94 9.77 -8.49
N TYR A 340 -8.62 9.58 -8.42
CA TYR A 340 -7.91 8.36 -8.87
C TYR A 340 -8.17 8.02 -10.35
N ASN A 341 -7.63 8.87 -11.22
CA ASN A 341 -7.63 8.78 -12.70
C ASN A 341 -6.37 9.48 -13.25
N ASN A 342 -6.24 9.66 -14.58
CA ASN A 342 -5.02 10.21 -15.21
C ASN A 342 -5.30 11.34 -16.22
N PHE A 343 -5.94 12.43 -15.78
CA PHE A 343 -6.47 13.51 -16.62
C PHE A 343 -5.44 14.49 -17.23
N HIS A 344 -4.16 14.10 -17.28
CA HIS A 344 -3.09 14.94 -17.82
C HIS A 344 -3.14 15.05 -19.35
N GLY A 345 -3.05 16.27 -19.89
CA GLY A 345 -2.85 16.52 -21.32
C GLY A 345 -1.39 16.34 -21.77
N HIS A 346 -1.13 16.14 -23.07
CA HIS A 346 0.25 16.01 -23.58
C HIS A 346 1.02 17.34 -23.50
N ARG A 347 1.72 17.57 -22.38
CA ARG A 347 2.72 18.62 -22.12
C ARG A 347 2.32 20.10 -22.27
N GLU A 348 1.14 20.45 -22.77
CA GLU A 348 0.74 21.86 -22.97
C GLU A 348 -0.56 22.32 -22.29
N ALA A 349 -0.47 23.55 -21.76
CA ALA A 349 -1.48 24.36 -21.06
C ALA A 349 -1.97 23.86 -19.69
N ASN A 350 -2.09 24.80 -18.73
CA ASN A 350 -2.66 24.61 -17.39
C ASN A 350 -4.00 23.86 -17.44
N ASP A 351 -4.06 22.65 -16.87
CA ASP A 351 -5.24 21.79 -16.92
C ASP A 351 -6.36 22.32 -16.00
N MET A 352 -6.05 23.11 -14.96
CA MET A 352 -7.03 23.68 -14.01
C MET A 352 -7.94 24.78 -14.60
N ARG A 353 -7.85 25.09 -15.90
CA ARG A 353 -8.73 26.08 -16.55
C ARG A 353 -10.22 25.69 -16.54
N PHE A 354 -10.57 24.41 -16.36
CA PHE A 354 -11.98 24.02 -16.28
C PHE A 354 -12.70 24.64 -15.06
N ILE A 355 -11.97 25.03 -14.01
CA ILE A 355 -12.52 25.76 -12.84
C ILE A 355 -13.20 27.08 -13.27
N ASP A 356 -12.74 27.74 -14.35
CA ASP A 356 -13.36 28.96 -14.87
C ASP A 356 -14.79 28.75 -15.43
N SER A 357 -15.17 27.50 -15.71
CA SER A 357 -16.52 27.10 -16.13
C SER A 357 -17.46 26.79 -14.95
N LEU A 358 -16.91 26.35 -13.81
CA LEU A 358 -17.68 25.96 -12.61
C LEU A 358 -18.37 27.14 -11.90
N LYS A 359 -17.99 28.40 -12.19
CA LYS A 359 -18.60 29.62 -11.61
C LYS A 359 -20.12 29.73 -11.80
N ASN A 360 -20.69 29.04 -12.79
CA ASN A 360 -22.13 29.01 -13.07
C ASN A 360 -22.86 27.83 -12.37
N CYS A 361 -22.12 26.89 -11.77
CA CYS A 361 -22.66 25.73 -11.06
C CYS A 361 -23.07 26.14 -9.64
N THR A 362 -24.10 26.98 -9.52
CA THR A 362 -24.49 27.59 -8.24
C THR A 362 -24.98 26.58 -7.18
N ARG A 363 -25.25 25.34 -7.57
CA ARG A 363 -25.64 24.24 -6.68
C ARG A 363 -24.49 23.29 -6.30
N LEU A 364 -23.24 23.58 -6.71
CA LEU A 364 -22.08 22.74 -6.44
C LEU A 364 -21.73 22.73 -4.94
N VAL A 365 -21.85 21.56 -4.31
CA VAL A 365 -21.54 21.30 -2.90
C VAL A 365 -20.16 20.64 -2.74
N ASP A 366 -19.69 19.93 -3.78
CA ASP A 366 -18.65 18.93 -3.65
C ASP A 366 -17.79 18.79 -4.93
N LEU A 367 -16.47 18.79 -4.77
CA LEU A 367 -15.48 18.72 -5.85
C LEU A 367 -14.30 17.82 -5.43
N GLU A 368 -14.29 16.58 -5.90
CA GLU A 368 -13.25 15.59 -5.61
C GLU A 368 -12.44 15.26 -6.87
N ILE A 369 -11.22 15.79 -6.97
CA ILE A 369 -10.30 15.55 -8.08
C ILE A 369 -8.88 15.19 -7.61
N SER A 370 -8.77 14.56 -6.44
CA SER A 370 -7.51 14.07 -5.90
C SER A 370 -6.91 12.92 -6.70
N ASN A 371 -5.58 12.79 -6.74
CA ASN A 371 -4.88 11.70 -7.44
C ASN A 371 -5.27 11.59 -8.93
N CYS A 372 -5.31 12.73 -9.63
CA CYS A 372 -5.77 12.84 -11.02
C CYS A 372 -4.67 13.24 -12.02
N ASN A 373 -3.43 13.43 -11.56
CA ASN A 373 -2.30 13.98 -12.33
C ASN A 373 -2.56 15.37 -12.96
N PHE A 374 -3.45 16.19 -12.39
CA PHE A 374 -3.66 17.56 -12.88
C PHE A 374 -2.40 18.41 -12.71
N ILE A 375 -1.94 19.05 -13.79
CA ILE A 375 -0.80 19.97 -13.77
C ILE A 375 -1.28 21.41 -13.98
N GLY A 376 -0.88 22.33 -13.10
CA GLY A 376 -1.11 23.75 -13.32
C GLY A 376 -1.20 24.62 -12.06
N VAL A 377 -1.73 25.83 -12.24
CA VAL A 377 -1.95 26.79 -11.14
C VAL A 377 -3.45 26.87 -10.86
N LEU A 378 -3.84 26.70 -9.60
CA LEU A 378 -5.22 26.87 -9.13
C LEU A 378 -5.67 28.34 -9.40
N PRO A 379 -6.67 28.58 -10.28
CA PRO A 379 -6.99 29.93 -10.73
C PRO A 379 -7.75 30.73 -9.65
N ILE A 380 -7.63 32.06 -9.72
CA ILE A 380 -8.27 32.99 -8.77
C ILE A 380 -9.81 32.86 -8.76
N SER A 381 -10.38 32.39 -9.88
CA SER A 381 -11.80 32.05 -10.04
C SER A 381 -12.32 30.97 -9.10
N ILE A 382 -11.45 30.23 -8.40
CA ILE A 382 -11.85 29.32 -7.31
C ILE A 382 -12.70 30.04 -6.24
N GLY A 383 -12.44 31.32 -5.99
CA GLY A 383 -13.23 32.14 -5.05
C GLY A 383 -14.58 32.62 -5.59
N ASN A 384 -14.94 32.25 -6.82
CA ASN A 384 -16.20 32.60 -7.49
C ASN A 384 -17.08 31.36 -7.74
N LEU A 385 -16.79 30.23 -7.09
CA LEU A 385 -17.66 29.05 -7.12
C LEU A 385 -18.85 29.22 -6.16
N SER A 386 -19.73 28.20 -6.09
CA SER A 386 -20.93 28.21 -5.25
C SER A 386 -20.66 28.53 -3.78
N ASP A 387 -21.58 29.26 -3.16
CA ASP A 387 -21.65 29.50 -1.72
C ASP A 387 -22.09 28.25 -0.92
N GLN A 388 -22.62 27.23 -1.63
CA GLN A 388 -22.98 25.91 -1.10
C GLN A 388 -21.79 24.94 -1.11
N LEU A 389 -20.65 25.31 -1.72
CA LEU A 389 -19.45 24.48 -1.83
C LEU A 389 -18.88 24.20 -0.44
N SER A 390 -18.95 22.93 -0.04
CA SER A 390 -18.63 22.43 1.29
C SER A 390 -17.34 21.61 1.30
N TYR A 391 -17.07 20.86 0.22
CA TYR A 391 -15.91 19.96 0.11
C TYR A 391 -15.07 20.28 -1.12
N ILE A 392 -13.76 20.42 -0.92
CA ILE A 392 -12.75 20.51 -1.99
C ILE A 392 -11.62 19.54 -1.67
N TYR A 393 -11.42 18.54 -2.53
CA TYR A 393 -10.28 17.62 -2.47
C TYR A 393 -9.48 17.71 -3.77
N LEU A 394 -8.30 18.33 -3.71
CA LEU A 394 -7.35 18.47 -4.83
C LEU A 394 -6.00 17.76 -4.56
N GLY A 395 -5.93 16.92 -3.52
CA GLY A 395 -4.70 16.30 -3.02
C GLY A 395 -4.05 15.33 -4.01
N GLY A 396 -2.74 15.11 -3.92
CA GLY A 396 -2.04 14.13 -4.78
C GLY A 396 -2.05 14.53 -6.26
N ASN A 397 -1.86 15.81 -6.57
CA ASN A 397 -1.77 16.34 -7.93
C ASN A 397 -0.44 17.09 -8.12
N GLN A 398 -0.24 17.66 -9.31
CA GLN A 398 0.96 18.44 -9.65
C GLN A 398 0.61 19.93 -9.74
N LEU A 399 -0.23 20.41 -8.81
CA LEU A 399 -0.62 21.82 -8.74
C LEU A 399 0.50 22.65 -8.12
N PHE A 400 0.77 23.82 -8.68
CA PHE A 400 1.89 24.67 -8.28
C PHE A 400 1.53 26.16 -8.24
N GLY A 401 2.46 26.96 -7.71
CA GLY A 401 2.25 28.39 -7.47
C GLY A 401 1.69 28.66 -6.07
N SER A 402 1.22 29.88 -5.84
CA SER A 402 0.64 30.28 -4.55
C SER A 402 -0.85 29.94 -4.45
N LEU A 403 -1.30 29.44 -3.29
CA LEU A 403 -2.72 29.30 -2.97
C LEU A 403 -3.42 30.68 -3.07
N PRO A 404 -4.34 30.91 -4.02
CA PRO A 404 -4.96 32.22 -4.23
C PRO A 404 -5.77 32.66 -3.00
N SER A 405 -5.62 33.93 -2.61
CA SER A 405 -6.32 34.52 -1.46
C SER A 405 -7.84 34.61 -1.62
N SER A 406 -8.35 34.43 -2.84
CA SER A 406 -9.78 34.29 -3.15
C SER A 406 -10.40 33.00 -2.63
N ILE A 407 -9.60 31.99 -2.23
CA ILE A 407 -10.12 30.78 -1.55
C ILE A 407 -10.94 31.14 -0.30
N GLY A 408 -10.57 32.21 0.40
CA GLY A 408 -11.29 32.75 1.56
C GLY A 408 -12.64 33.43 1.26
N SER A 409 -13.10 33.42 0.01
CA SER A 409 -14.48 33.78 -0.34
C SER A 409 -15.46 32.61 -0.15
N LEU A 410 -14.97 31.36 -0.16
CA LEU A 410 -15.80 30.15 -0.10
C LEU A 410 -16.24 29.82 1.33
N VAL A 411 -16.95 30.75 1.98
CA VAL A 411 -17.40 30.65 3.39
C VAL A 411 -18.37 29.46 3.67
N GLY A 412 -18.76 28.73 2.63
CA GLY A 412 -19.46 27.44 2.73
C GLY A 412 -18.58 26.27 3.21
N LEU A 413 -17.26 26.31 2.96
CA LEU A 413 -16.38 25.15 3.10
C LEU A 413 -16.33 24.58 4.52
N THR A 414 -16.55 23.27 4.61
CA THR A 414 -16.27 22.42 5.78
C THR A 414 -14.96 21.66 5.64
N LEU A 415 -14.50 21.38 4.41
CA LEU A 415 -13.24 20.68 4.13
C LEU A 415 -12.48 21.31 2.96
N LEU A 416 -11.17 21.49 3.17
CA LEU A 416 -10.20 21.85 2.13
C LEU A 416 -8.97 20.94 2.24
N ASP A 417 -8.79 20.05 1.27
CA ASP A 417 -7.59 19.22 1.12
C ASP A 417 -6.81 19.59 -0.16
N LEU A 418 -5.57 20.05 0.03
CA LEU A 418 -4.60 20.39 -1.01
C LEU A 418 -3.28 19.62 -0.84
N GLN A 419 -3.27 18.54 -0.05
CA GLN A 419 -2.05 17.82 0.31
C GLN A 419 -1.28 17.24 -0.88
N SER A 420 0.00 16.93 -0.71
CA SER A 420 0.82 16.24 -1.73
C SER A 420 0.76 16.93 -3.10
N ASN A 421 1.20 18.19 -3.13
CA ASN A 421 1.19 19.08 -4.29
C ASN A 421 2.47 19.95 -4.30
N GLY A 422 2.61 20.83 -5.30
CA GLY A 422 3.71 21.78 -5.47
C GLY A 422 3.37 23.23 -5.07
N PHE A 423 2.38 23.47 -4.20
CA PHE A 423 2.04 24.83 -3.77
C PHE A 423 3.20 25.47 -2.98
N LYS A 424 3.44 26.77 -3.19
CA LYS A 424 4.60 27.50 -2.67
C LYS A 424 4.25 28.91 -2.21
N GLY A 425 5.10 29.50 -1.37
CA GLY A 425 4.87 30.81 -0.77
C GLY A 425 3.97 30.73 0.46
N ASN A 426 3.48 31.87 0.93
CA ASN A 426 2.76 31.95 2.20
C ASN A 426 1.32 31.43 2.11
N ILE A 427 0.86 30.79 3.18
CA ILE A 427 -0.58 30.49 3.38
C ILE A 427 -1.32 31.85 3.49
N PRO A 428 -2.37 32.10 2.70
CA PRO A 428 -3.04 33.41 2.69
C PRO A 428 -3.85 33.64 3.97
N THR A 429 -3.69 34.82 4.58
CA THR A 429 -4.44 35.23 5.79
C THR A 429 -5.97 35.17 5.62
N ASN A 430 -6.46 35.33 4.38
CA ASN A 430 -7.87 35.17 4.02
C ASN A 430 -8.46 33.80 4.40
N ILE A 431 -7.64 32.76 4.63
CA ILE A 431 -8.12 31.44 5.05
C ILE A 431 -8.91 31.50 6.37
N GLY A 432 -8.61 32.46 7.24
CA GLY A 432 -9.34 32.74 8.48
C GLY A 432 -10.76 33.30 8.31
N LYS A 433 -11.27 33.40 7.08
CA LYS A 433 -12.67 33.70 6.77
C LYS A 433 -13.56 32.45 6.66
N LEU A 434 -12.96 31.26 6.53
CA LEU A 434 -13.66 30.00 6.29
C LEU A 434 -14.28 29.44 7.59
N GLN A 435 -15.16 30.20 8.24
CA GLN A 435 -15.63 29.91 9.61
C GLN A 435 -16.33 28.55 9.81
N LYS A 436 -16.76 27.88 8.73
CA LYS A 436 -17.33 26.52 8.74
C LYS A 436 -16.28 25.40 8.65
N LEU A 437 -15.01 25.71 8.41
CA LEU A 437 -13.96 24.75 8.08
C LEU A 437 -13.62 23.86 9.27
N GLN A 438 -13.74 22.55 9.09
CA GLN A 438 -13.47 21.49 10.05
C GLN A 438 -12.18 20.73 9.73
N PHE A 439 -11.80 20.66 8.45
CA PHE A 439 -10.57 20.01 7.98
C PHE A 439 -9.76 20.95 7.08
N LEU A 440 -8.46 21.09 7.37
CA LEU A 440 -7.49 21.80 6.54
C LEU A 440 -6.23 20.95 6.34
N GLY A 441 -6.08 20.39 5.14
CA GLY A 441 -4.89 19.66 4.69
C GLY A 441 -4.06 20.50 3.72
N LEU A 442 -2.87 20.94 4.15
CA LEU A 442 -1.88 21.66 3.33
C LEU A 442 -0.50 20.97 3.37
N ASN A 443 -0.45 19.75 3.91
CA ASN A 443 0.74 18.94 4.11
C ASN A 443 1.40 18.48 2.79
N CYS A 444 2.65 18.04 2.86
CA CYS A 444 3.44 17.56 1.72
C CYS A 444 3.46 18.56 0.54
N ASN A 445 3.88 19.79 0.82
CA ASN A 445 3.88 20.92 -0.11
C ASN A 445 5.16 21.77 0.06
N GLN A 446 5.19 22.98 -0.50
CA GLN A 446 6.32 23.91 -0.38
C GLN A 446 5.90 25.28 0.21
N PHE A 447 4.85 25.31 1.04
CA PHE A 447 4.42 26.52 1.74
C PHE A 447 5.53 27.05 2.66
N SER A 448 5.71 28.37 2.69
CA SER A 448 6.82 29.06 3.35
C SER A 448 6.38 30.28 4.14
N GLY A 449 7.28 30.84 4.95
CA GLY A 449 6.92 31.92 5.88
C GLY A 449 6.15 31.40 7.08
N SER A 450 5.54 32.31 7.86
CA SER A 450 4.85 31.94 9.10
C SER A 450 3.44 31.37 8.88
N ILE A 451 3.05 30.45 9.77
CA ILE A 451 1.66 30.02 9.94
C ILE A 451 0.81 31.26 10.28
N PRO A 452 -0.25 31.60 9.51
CA PRO A 452 -1.02 32.80 9.77
C PRO A 452 -1.83 32.72 11.08
N ASN A 453 -1.71 33.75 11.93
CA ASN A 453 -2.53 33.91 13.14
C ASN A 453 -4.04 33.77 12.87
N ALA A 454 -4.48 34.12 11.66
CA ALA A 454 -5.86 34.06 11.18
C ALA A 454 -6.46 32.64 11.14
N ILE A 455 -5.64 31.57 11.14
CA ILE A 455 -6.15 30.19 11.30
C ILE A 455 -6.86 30.05 12.67
N GLY A 456 -6.41 30.79 13.69
CA GLY A 456 -7.07 30.91 14.99
C GLY A 456 -8.43 31.64 15.00
N ASN A 457 -8.98 32.00 13.83
CA ASN A 457 -10.37 32.43 13.69
C ASN A 457 -11.31 31.26 13.35
N LEU A 458 -10.76 30.08 13.03
CA LEU A 458 -11.52 28.91 12.59
C LEU A 458 -11.93 28.08 13.81
N SER A 459 -12.98 28.52 14.50
CA SER A 459 -13.43 27.92 15.78
C SER A 459 -13.84 26.44 15.65
N LEU A 460 -14.42 26.06 14.50
CA LEU A 460 -14.87 24.71 14.18
C LEU A 460 -13.77 23.80 13.59
N LEU A 461 -12.53 24.29 13.47
CA LEU A 461 -11.43 23.52 12.88
C LEU A 461 -11.04 22.35 13.78
N SER A 462 -11.30 21.13 13.31
CA SER A 462 -11.02 19.90 14.05
C SER A 462 -9.72 19.21 13.64
N LYS A 463 -9.29 19.32 12.38
CA LYS A 463 -8.02 18.74 11.92
C LYS A 463 -7.22 19.75 11.11
N LEU A 464 -5.96 19.95 11.51
CA LEU A 464 -5.00 20.84 10.84
C LEU A 464 -3.71 20.09 10.54
N TYR A 465 -3.45 19.84 9.26
CA TYR A 465 -2.23 19.17 8.77
C TYR A 465 -1.40 20.15 7.93
N LEU A 466 -0.25 20.57 8.44
CA LEU A 466 0.71 21.45 7.75
C LEU A 466 2.09 20.80 7.54
N TYR A 467 2.21 19.50 7.82
CA TYR A 467 3.49 18.79 7.86
C TYR A 467 4.20 18.69 6.50
N SER A 468 5.51 18.41 6.51
CA SER A 468 6.37 18.37 5.32
C SER A 468 6.20 19.58 4.41
N ASN A 469 6.65 20.73 4.94
CA ASN A 469 6.58 22.04 4.30
C ASN A 469 7.85 22.86 4.60
N LYS A 470 7.83 24.16 4.31
CA LYS A 470 8.94 25.10 4.53
C LYS A 470 8.53 26.24 5.48
N LEU A 471 7.55 25.98 6.35
CA LEU A 471 6.99 26.99 7.27
C LEU A 471 7.99 27.31 8.38
N GLU A 472 8.03 28.58 8.78
CA GLU A 472 9.05 29.13 9.67
C GLU A 472 8.47 30.12 10.68
N GLY A 473 9.31 30.76 11.49
CA GLY A 473 8.85 31.67 12.55
C GLY A 473 8.36 30.90 13.77
N HIS A 474 7.22 31.29 14.35
CA HIS A 474 6.69 30.72 15.59
C HIS A 474 5.32 30.06 15.35
N ILE A 475 5.00 29.02 16.15
CA ILE A 475 3.64 28.46 16.21
C ILE A 475 2.69 29.54 16.79
N PRO A 476 1.58 29.92 16.12
CA PRO A 476 0.67 30.94 16.63
C PRO A 476 -0.08 30.49 17.88
N SER A 477 -0.03 31.29 18.94
CA SER A 477 -0.85 31.06 20.15
C SER A 477 -2.36 31.18 19.89
N SER A 478 -2.77 31.82 18.78
CA SER A 478 -4.17 31.89 18.35
C SER A 478 -4.74 30.55 17.89
N LEU A 479 -3.92 29.52 17.60
CA LEU A 479 -4.42 28.16 17.39
C LEU A 479 -5.16 27.61 18.62
N GLY A 480 -4.86 28.13 19.82
CA GLY A 480 -5.61 27.85 21.05
C GLY A 480 -7.06 28.36 21.06
N ASN A 481 -7.53 29.03 19.99
CA ASN A 481 -8.93 29.39 19.79
C ASN A 481 -9.74 28.34 19.01
N CYS A 482 -9.09 27.39 18.32
CA CYS A 482 -9.74 26.30 17.60
C CYS A 482 -10.23 25.25 18.61
N LYS A 483 -11.43 25.45 19.17
CA LYS A 483 -11.94 24.66 20.32
C LYS A 483 -12.43 23.26 19.97
N GLU A 484 -12.60 22.96 18.68
CA GLU A 484 -12.94 21.62 18.18
C GLU A 484 -11.70 20.81 17.71
N LEU A 485 -10.48 21.35 17.86
CA LEU A 485 -9.24 20.79 17.31
C LEU A 485 -8.87 19.46 17.98
N THR A 486 -9.02 18.36 17.24
CA THR A 486 -8.72 16.98 17.67
C THR A 486 -7.36 16.48 17.21
N VAL A 487 -6.86 16.98 16.07
CA VAL A 487 -5.51 16.70 15.56
C VAL A 487 -4.82 17.99 15.14
N LEU A 488 -3.56 18.16 15.58
CA LEU A 488 -2.63 19.15 15.06
C LEU A 488 -1.33 18.46 14.65
N ASN A 489 -1.00 18.45 13.36
CA ASN A 489 0.30 17.97 12.87
C ASN A 489 1.06 19.09 12.12
N LEU A 490 2.23 19.43 12.64
CA LEU A 490 3.18 20.43 12.15
C LEU A 490 4.59 19.85 11.85
N GLU A 491 4.74 18.53 11.76
CA GLU A 491 5.99 17.79 11.46
C GLU A 491 6.77 18.36 10.26
N ASP A 492 8.10 18.15 10.22
CA ASP A 492 8.99 18.41 9.07
C ASP A 492 8.81 19.83 8.50
N ASN A 493 9.21 20.79 9.33
CA ASN A 493 9.13 22.22 9.04
C ASN A 493 10.32 22.95 9.70
N ARG A 494 10.28 24.29 9.74
CA ARG A 494 11.32 25.17 10.31
C ARG A 494 10.77 26.05 11.43
N LEU A 495 9.71 25.58 12.11
CA LEU A 495 9.05 26.31 13.18
C LEU A 495 9.95 26.38 14.40
N SER A 496 9.94 27.51 15.09
CA SER A 496 10.94 27.87 16.09
C SER A 496 10.33 28.59 17.30
N GLY A 497 11.15 28.78 18.34
CA GLY A 497 10.71 29.31 19.63
C GLY A 497 9.96 28.28 20.46
N LYS A 498 9.09 28.73 21.37
CA LYS A 498 8.46 27.89 22.39
C LYS A 498 7.12 27.31 21.93
N ILE A 499 6.78 26.12 22.40
CA ILE A 499 5.44 25.53 22.28
C ILE A 499 4.42 26.47 22.97
N PRO A 500 3.39 26.98 22.27
CA PRO A 500 2.39 27.86 22.86
C PRO A 500 1.48 27.10 23.82
N LYS A 501 1.48 27.51 25.10
CA LYS A 501 0.65 26.87 26.11
C LYS A 501 -0.85 26.86 25.79
N GLN A 502 -1.34 27.85 25.03
CA GLN A 502 -2.74 27.95 24.62
C GLN A 502 -3.21 26.76 23.77
N ILE A 503 -2.29 26.06 23.10
CA ILE A 503 -2.57 24.81 22.35
C ILE A 503 -2.65 23.64 23.32
N LEU A 504 -1.75 23.58 24.32
CA LEU A 504 -1.74 22.57 25.38
C LEU A 504 -2.94 22.69 26.34
N GLN A 505 -3.70 23.79 26.26
CA GLN A 505 -4.94 24.03 27.00
C GLN A 505 -6.20 23.78 26.14
N LEU A 506 -6.08 22.98 25.07
CA LEU A 506 -7.20 22.49 24.26
C LEU A 506 -7.63 21.08 24.69
N PRO A 507 -8.67 20.90 25.52
CA PRO A 507 -9.15 19.57 25.92
C PRO A 507 -9.75 18.76 24.76
N SER A 508 -9.95 19.39 23.59
CA SER A 508 -10.35 18.76 22.34
C SER A 508 -9.22 17.94 21.69
N LEU A 509 -7.95 18.27 21.94
CA LEU A 509 -6.79 17.56 21.40
C LEU A 509 -6.71 16.18 22.05
N THR A 510 -7.31 15.22 21.35
CA THR A 510 -7.62 13.87 21.81
C THR A 510 -6.97 12.81 20.93
N ILE A 511 -6.82 13.08 19.64
CA ILE A 511 -6.26 12.11 18.70
C ILE A 511 -4.75 12.26 18.65
N GLY A 512 -4.23 13.43 18.27
CA GLY A 512 -2.78 13.61 18.14
C GLY A 512 -2.28 15.06 18.15
N LEU A 513 -1.10 15.25 18.75
CA LEU A 513 -0.31 16.46 18.68
C LEU A 513 1.10 16.10 18.19
N ASP A 514 1.43 16.51 16.98
CA ASP A 514 2.73 16.28 16.36
C ASP A 514 3.40 17.62 16.05
N LEU A 515 4.55 17.83 16.69
CA LEU A 515 5.42 18.99 16.53
C LEU A 515 6.87 18.56 16.19
N SER A 516 7.05 17.33 15.72
CA SER A 516 8.34 16.68 15.46
C SER A 516 9.15 17.36 14.35
N GLN A 517 10.43 17.00 14.21
CA GLN A 517 11.30 17.41 13.10
C GLN A 517 11.27 18.93 12.81
N ASN A 518 11.52 19.74 13.85
CA ASN A 518 11.40 21.21 13.80
C ASN A 518 12.53 21.92 14.59
N ASN A 519 12.48 23.25 14.67
CA ASN A 519 13.45 24.10 15.39
C ASN A 519 12.90 24.66 16.72
N LEU A 520 11.91 24.00 17.34
CA LEU A 520 11.31 24.43 18.62
C LEU A 520 12.32 24.30 19.76
N SER A 521 12.17 25.14 20.79
CA SER A 521 13.11 25.22 21.92
C SER A 521 12.45 25.74 23.19
N GLY A 522 13.05 25.42 24.34
CA GLY A 522 12.53 25.74 25.66
C GLY A 522 12.15 24.49 26.45
N LEU A 523 11.54 24.71 27.61
CA LEU A 523 10.93 23.66 28.42
C LEU A 523 9.55 23.30 27.83
N VAL A 524 9.13 22.03 27.96
CA VAL A 524 7.74 21.63 27.73
C VAL A 524 6.84 22.28 28.81
N PRO A 525 5.82 23.10 28.45
CA PRO A 525 4.98 23.78 29.43
C PRO A 525 4.21 22.81 30.34
N SER A 526 3.99 23.20 31.60
CA SER A 526 3.29 22.36 32.59
C SER A 526 1.78 22.26 32.32
N GLU A 527 1.24 23.16 31.49
CA GLU A 527 -0.11 23.08 30.92
C GLU A 527 -0.37 21.80 30.11
N ILE A 528 0.66 21.05 29.69
CA ILE A 528 0.48 19.77 28.97
C ILE A 528 -0.39 18.75 29.72
N LYS A 529 -0.44 18.82 31.05
CA LYS A 529 -1.31 18.03 31.93
C LYS A 529 -2.82 18.16 31.61
N ASP A 530 -3.21 19.22 30.92
CA ASP A 530 -4.61 19.52 30.60
C ASP A 530 -5.06 18.67 29.39
N LEU A 531 -4.12 18.11 28.60
CA LEU A 531 -4.35 17.19 27.48
C LEU A 531 -4.59 15.73 27.93
N LYS A 532 -5.48 15.53 28.90
CA LYS A 532 -5.70 14.23 29.57
C LYS A 532 -6.14 13.10 28.64
N MET A 533 -6.85 13.46 27.57
CA MET A 533 -7.50 12.56 26.61
C MET A 533 -6.69 12.36 25.31
N LEU A 534 -5.45 12.87 25.24
CA LEU A 534 -4.59 12.76 24.06
C LEU A 534 -4.03 11.33 23.91
N SER A 535 -4.15 10.75 22.71
CA SER A 535 -3.61 9.41 22.39
C SER A 535 -2.16 9.46 21.88
N TYR A 536 -1.84 10.37 20.96
CA TYR A 536 -0.52 10.46 20.31
C TYR A 536 0.16 11.80 20.62
N LEU A 537 1.44 11.75 21.02
CA LEU A 537 2.28 12.93 21.21
C LEU A 537 3.69 12.72 20.66
N ASP A 538 4.07 13.51 19.65
CA ASP A 538 5.45 13.57 19.13
C ASP A 538 6.02 15.00 19.24
N LEU A 539 7.15 15.11 19.95
CA LEU A 539 7.97 16.32 20.12
C LEU A 539 9.44 16.07 19.70
N SER A 540 9.71 14.99 18.98
CA SER A 540 11.05 14.50 18.62
C SER A 540 11.78 15.43 17.64
N TYR A 541 13.10 15.24 17.51
CA TYR A 541 13.98 15.97 16.60
C TYR A 541 13.78 17.49 16.65
N ASN A 542 13.91 18.04 17.86
CA ASN A 542 13.75 19.45 18.18
C ASN A 542 14.90 19.93 19.10
N ASN A 543 14.81 21.15 19.64
CA ASN A 543 15.80 21.75 20.54
C ASN A 543 15.19 22.01 21.94
N LEU A 544 14.26 21.15 22.38
CA LEU A 544 13.67 21.20 23.72
C LEU A 544 14.71 20.77 24.76
N PHE A 545 14.65 21.35 25.96
CA PHE A 545 15.67 21.15 26.99
C PHE A 545 15.11 21.11 28.41
N GLY A 546 15.98 20.80 29.38
CA GLY A 546 15.63 20.64 30.79
C GLY A 546 15.05 19.24 31.07
N ASN A 547 14.45 19.05 32.25
CA ASN A 547 13.87 17.75 32.59
C ASN A 547 12.60 17.46 31.77
N ILE A 548 12.35 16.18 31.48
CA ILE A 548 11.03 15.72 31.03
C ILE A 548 9.98 16.19 32.07
N SER A 549 8.94 16.87 31.60
CA SER A 549 7.96 17.50 32.48
C SER A 549 7.13 16.45 33.23
N SER A 550 7.11 16.51 34.56
CA SER A 550 6.33 15.59 35.40
C SER A 550 4.82 15.67 35.12
N SER A 551 4.35 16.79 34.57
CA SER A 551 2.99 17.02 34.07
C SER A 551 2.53 16.03 33.00
N LEU A 552 3.44 15.40 32.23
CA LEU A 552 3.10 14.38 31.25
C LEU A 552 2.40 13.15 31.86
N GLY A 553 2.61 12.88 33.16
CA GLY A 553 1.94 11.79 33.88
C GLY A 553 0.42 11.97 34.04
N GLU A 554 -0.12 13.16 33.72
CA GLU A 554 -1.56 13.43 33.75
C GLU A 554 -2.25 13.15 32.39
N CYS A 555 -1.46 12.91 31.32
CA CYS A 555 -1.92 12.61 29.97
C CYS A 555 -2.34 11.12 29.84
N ILE A 556 -3.23 10.67 30.71
CA ILE A 556 -3.51 9.25 30.99
C ILE A 556 -4.02 8.42 29.80
N SER A 557 -4.47 9.05 28.71
CA SER A 557 -4.89 8.38 27.48
C SER A 557 -3.78 8.12 26.45
N LEU A 558 -2.53 8.55 26.70
CA LEU A 558 -1.44 8.37 25.75
C LEU A 558 -1.19 6.88 25.45
N THR A 559 -1.23 6.54 24.16
CA THR A 559 -0.78 5.28 23.57
C THR A 559 0.62 5.41 22.98
N GLU A 560 1.00 6.59 22.48
CA GLU A 560 2.31 6.82 21.86
C GLU A 560 2.96 8.13 22.34
N LEU A 561 4.24 8.06 22.73
CA LEU A 561 5.01 9.20 23.21
C LEU A 561 6.43 9.18 22.64
N TYR A 562 6.75 10.18 21.80
CA TYR A 562 8.06 10.37 21.18
C TYR A 562 8.67 11.72 21.63
N LEU A 563 9.83 11.66 22.27
CA LEU A 563 10.61 12.81 22.76
C LEU A 563 12.07 12.76 22.27
N SER A 564 12.38 11.87 21.33
CA SER A 564 13.75 11.55 20.91
C SER A 564 14.45 12.71 20.19
N GLY A 565 15.77 12.67 20.09
CA GLY A 565 16.55 13.68 19.34
C GLY A 565 16.38 15.11 19.87
N ASN A 566 16.40 15.27 21.19
CA ASN A 566 16.25 16.56 21.89
C ASN A 566 17.42 16.77 22.87
N ILE A 567 17.30 17.74 23.78
CA ILE A 567 18.29 18.08 24.80
C ILE A 567 17.70 17.92 26.21
N PHE A 568 16.80 16.94 26.41
CA PHE A 568 16.24 16.65 27.73
C PHE A 568 17.29 16.04 28.65
N GLU A 569 17.25 16.43 29.93
CA GLU A 569 18.21 16.04 30.96
C GLU A 569 17.52 15.53 32.25
N GLY A 570 18.29 15.24 33.29
CA GLY A 570 17.76 14.76 34.57
C GLY A 570 17.36 13.29 34.51
N ILE A 571 16.23 12.92 35.11
CA ILE A 571 15.74 11.54 35.23
C ILE A 571 14.35 11.38 34.58
N ILE A 572 13.99 10.14 34.23
CA ILE A 572 12.61 9.79 33.84
C ILE A 572 11.68 10.04 35.05
N PRO A 573 10.66 10.93 34.95
CA PRO A 573 9.83 11.30 36.11
C PRO A 573 9.00 10.13 36.66
N PRO A 574 8.96 9.92 37.99
CA PRO A 574 8.09 8.90 38.60
C PRO A 574 6.60 9.06 38.30
N SER A 575 6.12 10.27 38.02
CA SER A 575 4.73 10.55 37.64
C SER A 575 4.33 9.94 36.30
N LEU A 576 5.28 9.61 35.41
CA LEU A 576 4.96 8.92 34.16
C LEU A 576 4.35 7.53 34.42
N SER A 577 4.59 6.91 35.59
CA SER A 577 4.04 5.59 35.94
C SER A 577 2.51 5.46 35.79
N SER A 578 1.78 6.58 35.83
CA SER A 578 0.34 6.69 35.53
C SER A 578 -0.05 6.35 34.08
N LEU A 579 0.88 6.43 33.12
CA LEU A 579 0.66 6.16 31.69
C LEU A 579 0.57 4.66 31.37
N GLY A 580 -0.21 3.91 32.14
CA GLY A 580 -0.28 2.45 32.05
C GLY A 580 -0.87 1.88 30.77
N GLY A 581 -1.45 2.72 29.91
CA GLY A 581 -1.95 2.36 28.58
C GLY A 581 -0.95 2.57 27.43
N LEU A 582 0.25 3.09 27.71
CA LEU A 582 1.22 3.45 26.68
C LEU A 582 1.76 2.20 25.96
N GLN A 583 1.72 2.23 24.63
CA GLN A 583 2.21 1.20 23.71
C GLN A 583 3.59 1.51 23.16
N VAL A 584 3.90 2.79 22.91
CA VAL A 584 5.21 3.22 22.38
C VAL A 584 5.80 4.33 23.23
N LEU A 585 7.07 4.17 23.63
CA LEU A 585 7.88 5.20 24.27
C LEU A 585 9.25 5.31 23.60
N ASP A 586 9.53 6.42 22.91
CA ASP A 586 10.88 6.77 22.46
C ASP A 586 11.37 8.05 23.15
N ILE A 587 12.43 7.91 23.95
CA ILE A 587 13.13 9.03 24.60
C ILE A 587 14.64 8.99 24.29
N SER A 588 15.01 8.33 23.20
CA SER A 588 16.40 8.17 22.76
C SER A 588 17.06 9.47 22.31
N GLN A 589 18.38 9.46 22.15
CA GLN A 589 19.16 10.61 21.65
C GLN A 589 18.88 11.89 22.47
N ASN A 590 19.10 11.78 23.78
CA ASN A 590 18.90 12.85 24.76
C ASN A 590 20.06 12.81 25.81
N ASN A 591 19.99 13.65 26.84
CA ASN A 591 20.97 13.72 27.93
C ASN A 591 20.36 13.19 29.26
N LEU A 592 19.43 12.22 29.18
CA LEU A 592 18.77 11.64 30.35
C LEU A 592 19.73 10.73 31.12
N SER A 593 19.54 10.64 32.43
CA SER A 593 20.49 10.05 33.37
C SER A 593 19.79 9.33 34.53
N GLY A 594 20.57 8.80 35.47
CA GLY A 594 20.05 8.00 36.57
C GLY A 594 19.60 6.62 36.13
N ARG A 595 18.71 5.99 36.89
CA ARG A 595 18.32 4.57 36.69
C ARG A 595 17.03 4.44 35.89
N ILE A 596 16.97 3.39 35.07
CA ILE A 596 15.75 2.95 34.39
C ILE A 596 14.67 2.61 35.44
N PRO A 597 13.50 3.28 35.45
CA PRO A 597 12.47 3.04 36.45
C PRO A 597 11.78 1.67 36.30
N GLN A 598 11.61 0.97 37.43
CA GLN A 598 10.96 -0.34 37.48
C GLN A 598 9.48 -0.37 37.06
N PHE A 599 8.82 0.79 36.85
CA PHE A 599 7.44 0.82 36.36
C PHE A 599 7.34 0.56 34.85
N LEU A 600 8.40 0.81 34.07
CA LEU A 600 8.40 0.56 32.63
C LEU A 600 8.20 -0.94 32.33
N GLY A 601 8.83 -1.81 33.11
CA GLY A 601 8.62 -3.27 33.07
C GLY A 601 7.30 -3.75 33.70
N LYS A 602 6.34 -2.85 33.98
CA LYS A 602 5.01 -3.16 34.52
C LYS A 602 3.86 -2.68 33.64
N TRP A 603 4.12 -1.91 32.59
CA TRP A 603 3.10 -1.52 31.62
C TRP A 603 2.84 -2.71 30.69
N VAL A 604 1.65 -3.30 30.82
CA VAL A 604 1.25 -4.50 30.06
C VAL A 604 1.01 -4.18 28.59
N SER A 605 0.66 -2.93 28.27
CA SER A 605 0.44 -2.46 26.90
C SER A 605 1.71 -2.07 26.13
N LEU A 606 2.88 -2.02 26.77
CA LEU A 606 4.08 -1.42 26.18
C LEU A 606 4.75 -2.37 25.17
N GLU A 607 4.56 -2.09 23.88
CA GLU A 607 5.04 -2.87 22.74
C GLU A 607 6.45 -2.44 22.28
N PHE A 608 6.80 -1.15 22.41
CA PHE A 608 8.13 -0.63 22.04
C PHE A 608 8.69 0.40 23.04
N LEU A 609 9.96 0.24 23.42
CA LEU A 609 10.68 1.11 24.37
C LEU A 609 12.10 1.47 23.91
N ASN A 610 12.32 2.68 23.45
CA ASN A 610 13.65 3.15 23.05
C ASN A 610 14.25 4.15 24.07
N LEU A 611 15.29 3.70 24.76
CA LEU A 611 16.09 4.43 25.75
C LEU A 611 17.52 4.73 25.23
N SER A 612 17.83 4.40 23.98
CA SER A 612 19.20 4.45 23.44
C SER A 612 19.79 5.88 23.39
N PHE A 613 21.11 5.98 23.31
CA PHE A 613 21.85 7.25 23.22
C PHE A 613 21.46 8.26 24.31
N ASN A 614 21.57 7.81 25.57
CA ASN A 614 21.41 8.59 26.80
C ASN A 614 22.57 8.23 27.77
N ASP A 615 22.53 8.74 29.01
CA ASP A 615 23.51 8.53 30.08
C ASP A 615 22.90 7.72 31.26
N PHE A 616 22.01 6.77 30.99
CA PHE A 616 21.41 5.91 32.02
C PHE A 616 22.44 4.98 32.70
N GLU A 617 22.24 4.71 33.99
CA GLU A 617 23.11 3.90 34.84
C GLU A 617 22.40 2.76 35.58
N GLY A 618 23.18 1.73 35.93
CA GLY A 618 22.73 0.64 36.79
C GLY A 618 22.11 -0.55 36.03
N GLU A 619 21.31 -1.33 36.75
CA GLU A 619 20.79 -2.60 36.25
C GLU A 619 19.60 -2.42 35.30
N VAL A 620 19.67 -3.03 34.11
CA VAL A 620 18.53 -3.09 33.18
C VAL A 620 17.52 -4.13 33.69
N PRO A 621 16.21 -3.82 33.76
CA PRO A 621 15.19 -4.79 34.13
C PRO A 621 15.12 -6.00 33.18
N VAL A 622 14.43 -7.05 33.60
CA VAL A 622 14.23 -8.31 32.85
C VAL A 622 12.77 -8.80 32.94
N VAL A 623 11.83 -7.86 32.99
CA VAL A 623 10.38 -8.11 33.15
C VAL A 623 9.55 -7.20 32.25
N GLY A 624 8.40 -7.67 31.77
CA GLY A 624 7.52 -6.94 30.85
C GLY A 624 8.19 -6.73 29.50
N VAL A 625 8.17 -5.51 28.96
CA VAL A 625 8.84 -5.15 27.69
C VAL A 625 10.31 -5.61 27.64
N PHE A 626 11.00 -5.64 28.78
CA PHE A 626 12.40 -6.04 28.89
C PHE A 626 12.64 -7.56 28.78
N GLU A 627 11.60 -8.38 28.64
CA GLU A 627 11.73 -9.82 28.36
C GLU A 627 11.99 -10.09 26.86
N ASN A 628 11.56 -9.19 25.97
CA ASN A 628 11.76 -9.32 24.53
C ASN A 628 12.86 -8.38 24.02
N ALA A 629 14.01 -8.94 23.64
CA ALA A 629 15.15 -8.17 23.12
C ALA A 629 14.89 -7.40 21.81
N SER A 630 13.79 -7.64 21.09
CA SER A 630 13.39 -6.83 19.93
C SER A 630 12.40 -5.70 20.27
N ALA A 631 11.84 -5.69 21.48
CA ALA A 631 10.84 -4.70 21.92
C ALA A 631 11.47 -3.47 22.60
N PHE A 632 12.76 -3.48 22.90
CA PHE A 632 13.43 -2.34 23.52
C PHE A 632 14.87 -2.13 23.06
N SER A 633 15.36 -0.90 23.19
CA SER A 633 16.77 -0.55 22.95
C SER A 633 17.34 0.30 24.08
N VAL A 634 18.53 -0.07 24.55
CA VAL A 634 19.31 0.67 25.56
C VAL A 634 20.72 1.05 25.05
N LEU A 635 20.97 0.87 23.74
CA LEU A 635 22.29 1.03 23.11
C LEU A 635 22.90 2.42 23.40
N GLY A 636 24.23 2.49 23.57
CA GLY A 636 24.96 3.74 23.84
C GLY A 636 24.96 4.22 25.30
N ASN A 637 24.13 3.66 26.18
CA ASN A 637 24.13 3.99 27.61
C ASN A 637 25.28 3.28 28.36
N ASN A 638 26.47 3.88 28.33
CA ASN A 638 27.73 3.27 28.78
C ASN A 638 27.83 2.93 30.29
N ARG A 639 26.83 3.29 31.12
CA ARG A 639 26.80 3.00 32.57
C ARG A 639 25.79 1.92 32.97
N LEU A 640 25.13 1.28 32.01
CA LEU A 640 24.22 0.16 32.26
C LEU A 640 24.96 -1.17 32.49
N CYS A 641 24.29 -2.09 33.17
CA CYS A 641 24.77 -3.43 33.48
C CYS A 641 23.61 -4.43 33.59
N GLY A 642 23.89 -5.73 33.55
CA GLY A 642 22.85 -6.77 33.69
C GLY A 642 21.89 -6.83 32.50
N GLY A 643 20.61 -7.05 32.75
CA GLY A 643 19.59 -7.25 31.70
C GLY A 643 19.63 -8.64 31.05
N LEU A 644 19.02 -8.77 29.87
CA LEU A 644 19.07 -9.98 29.05
C LEU A 644 20.51 -10.26 28.57
N VAL A 645 20.89 -11.53 28.50
CA VAL A 645 22.22 -11.97 28.02
C VAL A 645 22.52 -11.48 26.59
N THR A 646 21.48 -11.35 25.77
CA THR A 646 21.55 -10.85 24.38
C THR A 646 21.90 -9.37 24.25
N LEU A 647 21.95 -8.59 25.34
CA LEU A 647 22.39 -7.19 25.32
C LEU A 647 23.91 -7.02 25.44
N GLU A 648 24.66 -8.09 25.72
CA GLU A 648 26.12 -8.11 25.96
C GLU A 648 26.64 -7.12 27.03
N LEU A 649 25.75 -6.58 27.87
CA LEU A 649 26.07 -5.62 28.91
C LEU A 649 26.99 -6.21 30.00
N PRO A 650 27.87 -5.40 30.62
CA PRO A 650 28.72 -5.86 31.70
C PRO A 650 27.90 -6.35 32.89
N LYS A 651 28.39 -7.35 33.62
CA LYS A 651 27.74 -7.81 34.86
C LYS A 651 27.82 -6.72 35.93
N CYS A 652 26.69 -6.43 36.58
CA CYS A 652 26.65 -5.45 37.66
C CYS A 652 27.60 -5.84 38.80
N LYS A 653 28.37 -4.86 39.31
CA LYS A 653 29.30 -5.09 40.42
C LYS A 653 28.52 -5.33 41.72
N GLU A 654 28.59 -6.55 42.25
CA GLU A 654 28.01 -6.85 43.56
C GLU A 654 28.57 -5.91 44.64
N ARG A 655 27.67 -5.26 45.40
CA ARG A 655 28.05 -4.55 46.62
C ARG A 655 28.29 -5.56 47.75
N GLY A 656 29.45 -6.21 47.70
CA GLY A 656 29.89 -7.17 48.71
C GLY A 656 29.76 -6.60 50.13
N ARG A 657 29.06 -7.33 51.01
CA ARG A 657 28.91 -6.97 52.43
C ARG A 657 30.28 -6.80 53.07
N HIS A 658 30.51 -5.67 53.75
CA HIS A 658 31.78 -5.37 54.42
C HIS A 658 32.15 -6.46 55.45
N LYS A 659 33.08 -7.36 55.10
CA LYS A 659 33.87 -8.10 56.09
C LYS A 659 35.08 -7.26 56.46
N ILE A 660 35.02 -6.66 57.65
CA ILE A 660 36.11 -5.89 58.24
C ILE A 660 37.33 -6.80 58.44
N ARG A 661 38.51 -6.34 58.05
CA ARG A 661 39.80 -6.82 58.58
C ARG A 661 40.71 -5.62 58.83
N PHE A 662 41.29 -5.58 60.02
CA PHE A 662 42.25 -4.55 60.43
C PHE A 662 43.62 -4.80 59.75
N PRO A 663 44.44 -3.75 59.58
CA PRO A 663 45.79 -3.87 59.04
C PRO A 663 46.77 -4.40 60.09
N PHE A 664 47.85 -5.03 59.63
CA PHE A 664 49.11 -5.09 60.34
C PHE A 664 50.22 -4.61 59.41
N SER A 665 51.02 -3.65 59.89
CA SER A 665 52.15 -3.04 59.20
C SER A 665 53.47 -3.70 59.66
N ILE A 666 54.62 -3.10 59.29
CA ILE A 666 56.01 -3.53 59.61
C ILE A 666 56.53 -4.64 58.68
N LEU A 667 57.68 -4.57 57.98
CA LEU A 667 58.63 -3.52 57.49
C LEU A 667 59.61 -4.32 56.53
N VAL A 668 60.55 -3.84 55.69
CA VAL A 668 61.09 -2.54 55.19
C VAL A 668 61.97 -2.84 53.93
N ILE A 669 62.43 -1.82 53.19
CA ILE A 669 63.37 -1.85 52.02
C ILE A 669 62.87 -2.65 50.78
N VAL A 670 62.92 -2.20 49.52
CA VAL A 670 63.67 -1.13 48.83
C VAL A 670 62.73 -0.33 47.91
N ILE A 671 62.85 1.01 47.89
CA ILE A 671 62.17 1.87 46.90
C ILE A 671 63.23 2.73 46.18
N THR A 672 63.25 2.67 44.84
CA THR A 672 64.03 3.48 43.88
C THR A 672 65.56 3.50 44.09
N PRO A 673 66.35 3.11 43.06
CA PRO A 673 66.64 4.10 42.01
C PRO A 673 66.79 3.50 40.60
N THR A 674 65.75 3.63 39.76
CA THR A 674 65.81 3.24 38.34
C THR A 674 65.37 4.35 37.37
N LEU A 675 64.67 5.39 37.84
CA LEU A 675 64.09 6.43 36.96
C LEU A 675 65.06 7.55 36.54
N LEU A 676 66.27 7.61 37.11
CA LEU A 676 67.22 8.73 36.93
C LEU A 676 68.30 8.49 35.86
N ILE A 677 68.57 7.25 35.47
CA ILE A 677 69.70 6.93 34.57
C ILE A 677 69.36 7.22 33.10
N VAL A 678 68.13 6.95 32.67
CA VAL A 678 67.70 7.12 31.27
C VAL A 678 67.68 8.61 30.85
N LEU A 679 67.31 9.51 31.76
CA LEU A 679 67.19 10.96 31.47
C LEU A 679 68.54 11.66 31.27
N CYS A 680 69.63 11.17 31.87
CA CYS A 680 70.96 11.77 31.72
C CYS A 680 71.61 11.46 30.36
N CYS A 681 71.34 10.29 29.75
CA CYS A 681 71.97 9.87 28.51
C CYS A 681 71.56 10.70 27.28
N VAL A 682 70.34 11.23 27.25
CA VAL A 682 69.83 12.04 26.12
C VAL A 682 70.36 13.48 26.17
N TYR A 683 70.63 14.02 27.36
CA TYR A 683 71.02 15.42 27.55
C TYR A 683 72.42 15.76 26.98
N LEU A 684 73.36 14.81 27.02
CA LEU A 684 74.78 15.07 26.73
C LEU A 684 75.18 14.97 25.25
N LEU A 685 74.35 14.38 24.37
CA LEU A 685 74.69 14.23 22.95
C LEU A 685 74.26 15.43 22.06
N CYS A 686 73.44 16.35 22.59
CA CYS A 686 72.86 17.45 21.81
C CYS A 686 73.58 18.80 21.96
N LYS A 687 74.93 18.83 21.92
CA LYS A 687 75.67 20.11 21.86
C LYS A 687 77.07 20.03 21.23
N LYS A 688 77.19 20.17 19.90
CA LYS A 688 77.67 21.40 19.20
C LYS A 688 77.87 21.18 17.68
N LYS A 689 77.34 22.12 16.87
CA LYS A 689 77.60 22.36 15.42
C LYS A 689 79.11 22.60 15.12
N HIS A 690 79.64 22.57 13.89
CA HIS A 690 79.07 22.54 12.51
C HIS A 690 80.17 22.10 11.51
N ASN A 691 79.84 21.48 10.36
CA ASN A 691 80.25 21.98 9.03
C ASN A 691 79.67 21.20 7.82
N SER A 692 79.55 21.95 6.72
CA SER A 692 78.85 21.78 5.45
C SER A 692 79.02 20.49 4.60
N GLN A 693 77.87 19.99 4.09
CA GLN A 693 77.62 19.33 2.77
C GLN A 693 78.29 17.94 2.50
N PRO A 694 77.62 16.99 1.77
CA PRO A 694 76.98 17.21 0.46
C PRO A 694 75.64 16.49 0.17
N SER A 695 75.14 16.70 -1.06
CA SER A 695 74.14 15.90 -1.82
C SER A 695 72.69 15.77 -1.30
N GLN A 696 71.75 15.67 -2.24
CA GLN A 696 70.30 15.75 -2.00
C GLN A 696 69.66 14.42 -1.61
N SER A 697 68.76 14.46 -0.64
CA SER A 697 67.51 13.70 -0.67
C SER A 697 66.38 14.59 -0.10
N SER A 698 65.21 14.59 -0.74
CA SER A 698 64.07 15.45 -0.37
C SER A 698 62.90 14.59 0.11
N GLY A 699 62.21 15.01 1.16
CA GLY A 699 61.14 14.18 1.77
C GLY A 699 60.46 14.76 3.01
N ASN A 700 60.35 16.08 3.16
CA ASN A 700 59.58 16.68 4.25
C ASN A 700 58.07 16.65 3.95
N GLU A 701 57.28 15.82 4.64
CA GLU A 701 55.82 16.02 4.70
C GLU A 701 55.49 17.25 5.58
N ARG A 702 55.64 18.45 4.99
CA ARG A 702 55.02 19.67 5.52
C ARG A 702 53.53 19.62 5.21
N ILE A 703 52.69 19.66 6.25
CA ILE A 703 51.26 19.99 6.09
C ILE A 703 51.17 21.41 5.53
N LEU A 704 50.60 21.59 4.34
CA LEU A 704 50.34 22.92 3.78
C LEU A 704 49.33 23.68 4.64
N LYS A 705 49.49 25.00 4.73
CA LYS A 705 48.43 25.93 5.14
C LYS A 705 48.04 26.76 3.93
N VAL A 706 46.74 26.89 3.68
CA VAL A 706 46.17 27.58 2.52
C VAL A 706 45.18 28.64 3.01
N SER A 707 45.21 29.82 2.37
CA SER A 707 44.37 30.98 2.70
C SER A 707 43.12 31.09 1.82
N TYR A 708 42.15 31.91 2.23
CA TYR A 708 40.94 32.21 1.45
C TYR A 708 41.26 32.66 0.02
N ASN A 709 42.17 33.63 -0.15
CA ASN A 709 42.55 34.16 -1.47
C ASN A 709 43.14 33.08 -2.41
N GLN A 710 43.91 32.13 -1.87
CA GLN A 710 44.46 31.02 -2.65
C GLN A 710 43.37 30.04 -3.10
N LEU A 711 42.34 29.77 -2.26
CA LEU A 711 41.21 28.93 -2.66
C LEU A 711 40.30 29.63 -3.68
N LEU A 712 40.10 30.95 -3.52
CA LEU A 712 39.35 31.78 -4.46
C LEU A 712 40.01 31.79 -5.85
N GLN A 713 41.35 31.92 -5.91
CA GLN A 713 42.09 31.81 -7.16
C GLN A 713 42.09 30.38 -7.72
N ALA A 714 42.31 29.36 -6.87
CA ALA A 714 42.38 27.96 -7.28
C ALA A 714 41.07 27.43 -7.91
N THR A 715 39.91 27.96 -7.49
CA THR A 715 38.57 27.51 -7.92
C THR A 715 37.92 28.40 -8.99
N ASP A 716 38.67 29.38 -9.54
CA ASP A 716 38.15 30.43 -10.42
C ASP A 716 36.96 31.17 -9.81
N GLY A 717 37.18 31.83 -8.66
CA GLY A 717 36.16 32.62 -7.98
C GLY A 717 35.01 31.82 -7.36
N PHE A 718 35.20 30.51 -7.12
CA PHE A 718 34.12 29.55 -6.83
C PHE A 718 33.07 29.47 -7.95
N SER A 719 33.50 29.60 -9.22
CA SER A 719 32.64 29.53 -10.41
C SER A 719 31.81 28.25 -10.47
N THR A 720 30.56 28.37 -10.93
CA THR A 720 29.64 27.24 -11.16
C THR A 720 30.17 26.25 -12.19
N ALA A 721 31.04 26.68 -13.11
CA ALA A 721 31.72 25.79 -14.05
C ALA A 721 32.69 24.80 -13.37
N ASN A 722 33.11 25.09 -12.14
CA ASN A 722 33.95 24.23 -11.30
C ASN A 722 33.17 23.50 -10.20
N LEU A 723 31.85 23.67 -10.10
CA LEU A 723 31.03 23.01 -9.07
C LEU A 723 30.90 21.51 -9.37
N ILE A 724 31.43 20.67 -8.48
CA ILE A 724 31.35 19.20 -8.55
C ILE A 724 30.01 18.71 -7.98
N GLY A 725 29.49 19.40 -6.96
CA GLY A 725 28.20 19.10 -6.33
C GLY A 725 27.91 20.03 -5.16
N GLU A 726 26.63 20.18 -4.83
CA GLU A 726 26.16 21.07 -3.76
C GLU A 726 25.19 20.33 -2.83
N GLY A 727 25.33 20.58 -1.52
CA GLY A 727 24.49 19.97 -0.49
C GLY A 727 24.19 20.95 0.65
N ARG A 728 23.25 20.56 1.53
CA ARG A 728 22.59 21.41 2.56
C ARG A 728 23.52 22.25 3.46
N PHE A 729 24.80 21.88 3.59
CA PHE A 729 25.79 22.57 4.42
C PHE A 729 27.10 22.92 3.71
N SER A 730 27.26 22.59 2.42
CA SER A 730 28.50 22.86 1.68
C SER A 730 28.38 22.68 0.16
N SER A 731 29.11 23.49 -0.59
CA SER A 731 29.35 23.31 -2.03
C SER A 731 30.77 22.80 -2.26
N VAL A 732 30.97 21.87 -3.19
CA VAL A 732 32.27 21.24 -3.47
C VAL A 732 32.75 21.66 -4.85
N TYR A 733 33.87 22.38 -4.91
CA TYR A 733 34.46 22.89 -6.14
C TYR A 733 35.71 22.11 -6.53
N LYS A 734 35.94 21.99 -7.83
CA LYS A 734 37.24 21.65 -8.41
C LYS A 734 38.14 22.88 -8.36
N GLY A 735 39.40 22.68 -8.05
CA GLY A 735 40.41 23.74 -8.18
C GLY A 735 41.80 23.21 -8.47
N ILE A 736 42.74 24.10 -8.74
CA ILE A 736 44.16 23.80 -8.96
C ILE A 736 44.96 24.68 -7.99
N LEU A 737 45.64 24.05 -7.02
CA LEU A 737 46.19 24.79 -5.88
C LEU A 737 47.60 25.35 -6.10
N ASP A 738 48.31 24.88 -7.12
CA ASP A 738 49.64 25.36 -7.49
C ASP A 738 49.80 25.31 -9.01
N SER A 739 50.10 26.45 -9.64
CA SER A 739 50.05 26.61 -11.10
C SER A 739 51.24 25.98 -11.84
N ASN A 740 52.31 25.63 -11.12
CA ASN A 740 53.49 24.98 -11.69
C ASN A 740 53.41 23.44 -11.70
N ASP A 741 52.56 22.85 -10.86
CA ASP A 741 52.53 21.39 -10.59
C ASP A 741 51.19 20.74 -10.97
N ASN A 742 50.26 21.55 -11.50
CA ASN A 742 48.94 21.14 -12.01
C ASN A 742 48.07 20.31 -11.05
N LYS A 743 48.36 20.39 -9.74
CA LYS A 743 47.73 19.55 -8.71
C LYS A 743 46.29 19.97 -8.46
N SER A 744 45.38 19.25 -9.11
CA SER A 744 43.94 19.37 -8.88
C SER A 744 43.55 18.98 -7.44
N VAL A 745 42.65 19.75 -6.85
CA VAL A 745 42.11 19.59 -5.50
C VAL A 745 40.59 19.74 -5.49
N ALA A 746 39.93 19.06 -4.55
CA ALA A 746 38.52 19.24 -4.26
C ALA A 746 38.38 20.13 -3.02
N VAL A 747 37.62 21.23 -3.15
CA VAL A 747 37.48 22.27 -2.13
C VAL A 747 36.02 22.31 -1.66
N LYS A 748 35.75 21.72 -0.49
CA LYS A 748 34.43 21.73 0.16
C LYS A 748 34.31 23.00 0.99
N VAL A 749 33.58 23.98 0.47
CA VAL A 749 33.29 25.26 1.13
C VAL A 749 32.04 25.11 1.96
N LEU A 750 32.10 25.45 3.25
CA LEU A 750 30.98 25.27 4.19
C LEU A 750 30.06 26.49 4.19
N HIS A 751 28.75 26.24 4.14
CA HIS A 751 27.70 27.26 4.28
C HIS A 751 27.55 27.63 5.77
N LEU A 752 28.47 28.44 6.31
CA LEU A 752 28.53 28.72 7.74
C LEU A 752 27.33 29.51 8.30
N GLN A 753 26.50 30.10 7.43
CA GLN A 753 25.20 30.67 7.79
C GLN A 753 24.17 29.58 8.19
N ASN A 754 24.36 28.33 7.76
CA ASN A 754 23.45 27.22 8.06
C ASN A 754 23.82 26.57 9.40
N ARG A 755 22.91 26.67 10.39
CA ARG A 755 23.06 25.98 11.69
C ARG A 755 23.31 24.48 11.48
N GLY A 756 24.41 23.99 12.01
CA GLY A 756 24.90 22.61 11.83
C GLY A 756 26.26 22.53 11.12
N ALA A 757 26.57 23.45 10.19
CA ALA A 757 27.81 23.38 9.40
C ALA A 757 29.09 23.37 10.26
N HIS A 758 29.13 24.13 11.37
CA HIS A 758 30.26 24.12 12.31
C HIS A 758 30.38 22.78 13.07
N LYS A 759 29.25 22.13 13.42
CA LYS A 759 29.27 20.79 14.05
C LYS A 759 29.73 19.73 13.04
N SER A 760 29.26 19.79 11.79
CA SER A 760 29.70 18.90 10.71
C SER A 760 31.22 19.00 10.47
N PHE A 761 31.77 20.22 10.42
CA PHE A 761 33.21 20.45 10.32
C PHE A 761 34.00 19.83 11.50
N LEU A 762 33.53 20.02 12.74
CA LEU A 762 34.21 19.45 13.91
C LEU A 762 34.09 17.92 13.95
N ALA A 763 32.91 17.36 13.64
CA ALA A 763 32.69 15.92 13.58
C ALA A 763 33.56 15.24 12.50
N GLU A 764 33.67 15.82 11.29
CA GLU A 764 34.67 15.38 10.31
C GLU A 764 36.09 15.46 10.92
N CYS A 765 36.50 16.62 11.44
CA CYS A 765 37.85 16.75 12.00
C CYS A 765 38.14 15.76 13.15
N GLU A 766 37.15 15.39 13.96
CA GLU A 766 37.30 14.54 15.15
C GLU A 766 37.26 13.04 14.82
N VAL A 767 36.38 12.61 13.90
CA VAL A 767 36.42 11.25 13.32
C VAL A 767 37.77 11.02 12.62
N TRP A 768 38.21 11.97 11.80
CA TRP A 768 39.46 11.85 11.03
C TRP A 768 40.74 12.06 11.86
N ARG A 769 40.65 12.66 13.06
CA ARG A 769 41.77 12.71 14.02
C ARG A 769 42.09 11.35 14.62
N ASN A 770 41.09 10.46 14.71
CA ASN A 770 41.19 9.16 15.37
C ASN A 770 41.34 7.98 14.40
N ILE A 771 40.95 8.13 13.12
CA ILE A 771 41.07 7.06 12.12
C ILE A 771 42.31 7.26 11.23
N ARG A 772 43.24 6.29 11.29
CA ARG A 772 44.34 6.14 10.32
C ARG A 772 44.16 4.83 9.56
N HIS A 773 43.56 4.88 8.37
CA HIS A 773 43.38 3.72 7.50
C HIS A 773 43.84 4.01 6.08
N ARG A 774 44.38 2.99 5.38
CA ARG A 774 44.99 3.11 4.05
C ARG A 774 44.01 3.45 2.91
N ASN A 775 42.73 3.10 3.06
CA ASN A 775 41.72 3.23 1.99
C ASN A 775 40.75 4.40 2.27
N LEU A 776 41.28 5.54 2.71
CA LEU A 776 40.49 6.70 3.16
C LEU A 776 41.08 8.02 2.62
N LEU A 777 40.21 8.95 2.23
CA LEU A 777 40.56 10.26 1.65
C LEU A 777 41.50 11.08 2.54
N LYS A 778 42.76 11.24 2.10
CA LYS A 778 43.74 12.10 2.78
C LYS A 778 43.35 13.58 2.62
N ILE A 779 42.95 14.21 3.72
CA ILE A 779 42.80 15.67 3.81
C ILE A 779 44.19 16.28 3.57
N ILE A 780 44.33 17.15 2.56
CA ILE A 780 45.58 17.87 2.28
C ILE A 780 45.76 19.00 3.29
N THR A 781 44.69 19.76 3.53
CA THR A 781 44.66 20.85 4.52
C THR A 781 43.23 21.28 4.84
N ALA A 782 43.07 22.09 5.88
CA ALA A 782 41.85 22.82 6.18
C ALA A 782 42.14 24.32 6.19
N CYS A 783 41.24 25.11 5.60
CA CYS A 783 41.24 26.56 5.72
C CYS A 783 40.21 26.97 6.79
N SER A 784 40.66 27.78 7.75
CA SER A 784 39.80 28.50 8.70
C SER A 784 40.33 29.93 8.75
N SER A 785 39.57 30.87 8.20
CA SER A 785 39.99 32.22 7.90
C SER A 785 38.78 33.16 8.02
N VAL A 786 38.95 34.42 7.64
CA VAL A 786 37.82 35.29 7.27
C VAL A 786 37.87 35.58 5.77
N ASP A 787 36.71 35.91 5.19
CA ASP A 787 36.64 36.41 3.81
C ASP A 787 37.00 37.91 3.72
N PHE A 788 36.95 38.50 2.53
CA PHE A 788 37.20 39.93 2.32
C PHE A 788 36.13 40.87 2.94
N GLN A 789 35.01 40.32 3.43
CA GLN A 789 33.94 41.04 4.13
C GLN A 789 34.01 40.85 5.66
N HIS A 790 35.05 40.17 6.15
CA HIS A 790 35.28 39.80 7.56
C HIS A 790 34.30 38.76 8.13
N ASN A 791 33.59 38.00 7.29
CA ASN A 791 32.80 36.84 7.75
C ASN A 791 33.73 35.64 8.02
N ASP A 792 33.38 34.81 8.99
CA ASP A 792 34.01 33.50 9.21
C ASP A 792 33.93 32.65 7.92
N PHE A 793 35.08 32.12 7.47
CA PHE A 793 35.20 31.23 6.31
C PHE A 793 35.90 29.92 6.70
N LYS A 794 35.27 28.78 6.35
CA LYS A 794 35.87 27.44 6.54
C LYS A 794 35.71 26.59 5.28
N ALA A 795 36.79 25.93 4.90
CA ALA A 795 36.81 24.95 3.81
C ALA A 795 37.75 23.77 4.10
N LEU A 796 37.36 22.59 3.63
CA LEU A 796 38.22 21.39 3.66
C LEU A 796 38.79 21.15 2.25
N VAL A 797 40.08 20.85 2.18
CA VAL A 797 40.82 20.63 0.93
C VAL A 797 41.27 19.18 0.85
N TYR A 798 40.72 18.46 -0.11
CA TYR A 798 41.06 17.07 -0.41
C TYR A 798 41.86 16.98 -1.70
N GLU A 799 42.61 15.90 -1.85
CA GLU A 799 43.17 15.53 -3.15
C GLU A 799 42.04 15.26 -4.15
N PHE A 800 42.05 15.91 -5.32
CA PHE A 800 41.03 15.67 -6.33
C PHE A 800 41.27 14.29 -6.92
N MET A 801 40.49 13.30 -6.48
CA MET A 801 40.35 12.07 -7.23
C MET A 801 39.58 12.41 -8.52
N PRO A 802 40.15 12.27 -9.73
CA PRO A 802 39.44 12.57 -10.98
C PRO A 802 38.26 11.61 -11.25
N ASN A 803 38.11 10.61 -10.39
CA ASN A 803 37.06 9.62 -10.31
C ASN A 803 37.13 9.05 -8.88
N GLY A 804 36.08 9.15 -8.04
CA GLY A 804 36.14 8.76 -6.60
C GLY A 804 36.32 7.26 -6.35
N LYS A 805 37.41 6.85 -5.68
CA LYS A 805 37.87 5.45 -5.63
C LYS A 805 37.11 4.54 -4.64
N CYS A 806 36.35 3.58 -5.18
CA CYS A 806 36.12 2.27 -4.55
C CYS A 806 36.88 1.23 -5.39
N GLU A 807 38.00 0.68 -4.89
CA GLU A 807 39.01 0.06 -5.78
C GLU A 807 38.75 -1.39 -6.19
N VAL A 808 37.93 -2.16 -5.46
CA VAL A 808 37.55 -3.52 -5.88
C VAL A 808 36.60 -3.47 -7.07
N TRP A 809 35.47 -2.76 -6.92
CA TRP A 809 34.39 -2.71 -7.90
C TRP A 809 34.71 -1.94 -9.19
N ARG A 810 35.87 -1.27 -9.28
CA ARG A 810 36.23 -0.45 -10.45
C ARG A 810 36.97 -1.16 -11.56
N ASN A 811 37.63 -2.27 -11.24
CA ASN A 811 38.29 -3.12 -12.22
C ASN A 811 37.31 -4.15 -12.81
N ILE A 812 36.15 -4.31 -12.17
CA ILE A 812 35.01 -5.11 -12.64
C ILE A 812 34.29 -4.29 -13.71
N ARG A 813 34.56 -4.59 -14.98
CA ARG A 813 33.90 -3.97 -16.13
C ARG A 813 33.55 -5.06 -17.14
N HIS A 814 32.31 -5.51 -17.09
CA HIS A 814 31.76 -6.49 -18.00
C HIS A 814 30.43 -5.98 -18.58
N ARG A 815 30.15 -6.28 -19.85
CA ARG A 815 28.98 -5.76 -20.58
C ARG A 815 27.63 -6.26 -20.05
N ASN A 816 27.65 -7.29 -19.21
CA ASN A 816 26.48 -7.94 -18.62
C ASN A 816 26.43 -7.76 -17.08
N LEU A 817 27.05 -6.68 -16.56
CA LEU A 817 27.04 -6.32 -15.14
C LEU A 817 26.49 -4.91 -14.95
N LEU A 818 25.50 -4.76 -14.07
CA LEU A 818 24.80 -3.50 -13.85
C LEU A 818 25.75 -2.41 -13.35
N LYS A 819 26.01 -1.43 -14.21
CA LYS A 819 26.97 -0.36 -14.01
C LYS A 819 26.51 0.61 -12.92
N ILE A 820 27.32 0.72 -11.87
CA ILE A 820 27.20 1.80 -10.88
C ILE A 820 27.75 3.09 -11.50
N ILE A 821 26.89 4.09 -11.66
CA ILE A 821 27.25 5.45 -12.11
C ILE A 821 27.94 6.21 -10.97
N THR A 822 27.36 6.18 -9.76
CA THR A 822 27.94 6.82 -8.58
C THR A 822 27.41 6.21 -7.28
N ALA A 823 28.00 6.57 -6.15
CA ALA A 823 27.53 6.22 -4.82
C ALA A 823 27.31 7.49 -3.99
N CYS A 824 26.13 7.63 -3.39
CA CYS A 824 25.87 8.62 -2.36
C CYS A 824 26.22 8.02 -1.00
N SER A 825 26.99 8.76 -0.19
CA SER A 825 27.16 8.51 1.23
C SER A 825 26.95 9.84 1.94
N SER A 826 25.77 9.99 2.55
CA SER A 826 25.30 11.15 3.29
C SER A 826 24.85 10.68 4.68
N VAL A 827 24.30 11.59 5.47
CA VAL A 827 23.23 11.22 6.41
C VAL A 827 21.86 11.52 5.81
N ASP A 828 20.82 10.83 6.26
CA ASP A 828 19.42 11.16 5.94
C ASP A 828 18.90 12.32 6.82
N PHE A 829 17.60 12.58 6.76
CA PHE A 829 16.93 13.62 7.55
C PHE A 829 16.85 13.27 9.05
N GLN A 830 16.92 11.99 9.41
CA GLN A 830 16.96 11.48 10.78
C GLN A 830 18.41 11.35 11.33
N HIS A 831 19.42 11.74 10.55
CA HIS A 831 20.85 11.61 10.82
C HIS A 831 21.40 10.15 10.78
N ASN A 832 20.66 9.19 10.21
CA ASN A 832 21.21 7.84 9.96
C ASN A 832 22.17 7.85 8.76
N ASP A 833 23.04 6.85 8.68
CA ASP A 833 24.00 6.65 7.58
C ASP A 833 23.30 6.34 6.24
N PHE A 834 22.97 7.38 5.46
CA PHE A 834 22.33 7.25 4.15
C PHE A 834 23.34 6.83 3.08
N LYS A 835 23.25 5.58 2.62
CA LYS A 835 24.11 5.02 1.58
C LYS A 835 23.25 4.51 0.44
N ALA A 836 23.44 5.06 -0.75
CA ALA A 836 22.71 4.68 -1.96
C ALA A 836 23.66 4.48 -3.15
N LEU A 837 23.42 3.44 -3.94
CA LEU A 837 24.10 3.22 -5.21
C LEU A 837 23.21 3.70 -6.34
N VAL A 838 23.75 4.55 -7.20
CA VAL A 838 23.07 5.06 -8.40
C VAL A 838 23.54 4.23 -9.58
N TYR A 839 22.65 3.45 -10.17
CA TYR A 839 22.91 2.59 -11.32
C TYR A 839 22.54 3.27 -12.64
N GLU A 840 23.01 2.70 -13.75
CA GLU A 840 22.48 2.97 -15.09
C GLU A 840 21.02 2.49 -15.18
N PHE A 841 20.15 3.29 -15.82
CA PHE A 841 18.73 2.98 -15.91
C PHE A 841 18.47 1.87 -16.93
N MET A 842 17.63 0.90 -16.58
CA MET A 842 17.34 -0.30 -17.36
C MET A 842 15.86 -0.27 -17.79
N PRO A 843 15.54 0.29 -18.98
CA PRO A 843 14.17 0.64 -19.37
C PRO A 843 13.25 -0.56 -19.54
N ASN A 844 13.77 -1.73 -19.92
CA ASN A 844 12.99 -2.96 -20.05
C ASN A 844 12.80 -3.71 -18.71
N GLY A 845 13.25 -3.14 -17.58
CA GLY A 845 12.97 -3.66 -16.24
C GLY A 845 13.71 -4.95 -15.91
N SER A 846 13.14 -5.78 -15.03
CA SER A 846 13.73 -7.06 -14.60
C SER A 846 13.11 -8.27 -15.31
N VAL A 847 13.89 -9.35 -15.44
CA VAL A 847 13.41 -10.62 -16.03
C VAL A 847 12.20 -11.18 -15.26
N HIS A 848 12.12 -10.97 -13.95
CA HIS A 848 10.95 -11.32 -13.13
C HIS A 848 9.64 -10.70 -13.67
N ASN A 849 9.69 -9.44 -14.12
CA ASN A 849 8.50 -8.76 -14.64
C ASN A 849 8.03 -9.39 -15.96
N TRP A 850 8.96 -9.83 -16.81
CA TRP A 850 8.67 -10.49 -18.09
C TRP A 850 8.15 -11.92 -17.95
N LEU A 851 8.51 -12.62 -16.88
CA LEU A 851 8.00 -13.96 -16.59
C LEU A 851 6.62 -13.93 -15.89
N HIS A 852 6.41 -12.97 -14.98
CA HIS A 852 5.29 -13.04 -14.01
C HIS A 852 4.31 -11.87 -14.03
N SER A 853 4.59 -10.75 -14.70
CA SER A 853 3.68 -9.60 -14.63
C SER A 853 2.47 -9.77 -15.54
N ARG A 854 1.27 -9.74 -14.94
CA ARG A 854 -0.01 -9.72 -15.65
C ARG A 854 -0.28 -8.43 -16.45
N SER A 855 0.65 -7.46 -16.44
CA SER A 855 0.57 -6.21 -17.22
C SER A 855 1.12 -6.33 -18.64
N ASN A 856 2.03 -7.27 -18.90
CA ASN A 856 2.76 -7.32 -20.17
C ASN A 856 2.02 -8.24 -21.15
N THR A 857 1.63 -7.69 -22.31
CA THR A 857 1.04 -8.45 -23.42
C THR A 857 2.08 -9.15 -24.29
N SER A 858 3.37 -8.90 -24.04
CA SER A 858 4.51 -9.54 -24.69
C SER A 858 5.32 -10.37 -23.68
N LYS A 859 5.60 -11.62 -24.04
CA LYS A 859 6.52 -12.54 -23.33
C LYS A 859 7.86 -12.64 -24.07
N LEU A 860 8.90 -13.10 -23.37
CA LEU A 860 10.20 -13.41 -23.98
C LEU A 860 10.09 -14.66 -24.85
N SER A 861 10.59 -14.60 -26.09
CA SER A 861 10.74 -15.78 -26.96
C SER A 861 11.85 -16.72 -26.46
N LEU A 862 11.83 -17.97 -26.89
CA LEU A 862 12.90 -18.94 -26.60
C LEU A 862 14.32 -18.39 -26.88
N LEU A 863 14.51 -17.70 -28.01
CA LEU A 863 15.79 -17.11 -28.38
C LEU A 863 16.21 -16.00 -27.39
N GLN A 864 15.27 -15.14 -26.97
CA GLN A 864 15.54 -14.10 -25.97
C GLN A 864 15.87 -14.71 -24.60
N ARG A 865 15.11 -15.72 -24.16
CA ARG A 865 15.36 -16.43 -22.89
C ARG A 865 16.78 -17.01 -22.83
N ILE A 866 17.22 -17.68 -23.89
CA ILE A 866 18.56 -18.30 -23.91
C ILE A 866 19.67 -17.24 -24.08
N ASN A 867 19.44 -16.13 -24.80
CA ASN A 867 20.37 -14.99 -24.81
C ASN A 867 20.58 -14.41 -23.40
N VAL A 868 19.49 -14.17 -22.65
CA VAL A 868 19.54 -13.70 -21.26
C VAL A 868 20.34 -14.69 -20.38
N LEU A 869 20.12 -15.99 -20.53
CA LEU A 869 20.83 -17.02 -19.76
C LEU A 869 22.32 -17.08 -20.07
N ARG A 870 22.71 -16.99 -21.36
CA ARG A 870 24.12 -16.87 -21.79
C ARG A 870 24.77 -15.65 -21.14
N ASP A 871 24.10 -14.51 -21.15
CA ASP A 871 24.62 -13.24 -20.69
C ASP A 871 24.86 -13.23 -19.17
N VAL A 872 23.91 -13.75 -18.39
CA VAL A 872 24.08 -13.98 -16.95
C VAL A 872 25.21 -14.98 -16.66
N ALA A 873 25.28 -16.09 -17.41
CA ALA A 873 26.37 -17.06 -17.25
C ALA A 873 27.75 -16.45 -17.57
N THR A 874 27.84 -15.59 -18.58
CA THR A 874 29.08 -14.91 -18.98
C THR A 874 29.51 -13.89 -17.91
N ALA A 875 28.56 -13.21 -17.27
CA ALA A 875 28.83 -12.34 -16.12
C ALA A 875 29.36 -13.12 -14.90
N LEU A 876 28.79 -14.30 -14.61
CA LEU A 876 29.27 -15.17 -13.53
C LEU A 876 30.66 -15.74 -13.82
N ASP A 877 30.92 -16.23 -15.04
CA ASP A 877 32.25 -16.71 -15.43
C ASP A 877 33.32 -15.61 -15.32
N TYR A 878 32.96 -14.37 -15.67
CA TYR A 878 33.83 -13.21 -15.45
C TYR A 878 34.15 -13.00 -13.95
N LEU A 879 33.12 -12.95 -13.09
CA LEU A 879 33.27 -12.76 -11.64
C LEU A 879 34.01 -13.91 -10.94
N HIS A 880 33.79 -15.15 -11.37
CA HIS A 880 34.35 -16.34 -10.75
C HIS A 880 35.80 -16.60 -11.18
N ASN A 881 36.05 -16.55 -12.50
CA ASN A 881 37.25 -17.12 -13.12
C ASN A 881 38.16 -16.07 -13.80
N ARG A 882 37.66 -14.85 -14.08
CA ARG A 882 38.41 -13.83 -14.84
C ARG A 882 38.74 -12.55 -14.04
N CYS A 883 38.11 -12.33 -12.90
CA CYS A 883 38.52 -11.31 -11.93
C CYS A 883 39.81 -11.73 -11.20
N GLN A 884 40.63 -10.74 -10.81
CA GLN A 884 41.90 -10.96 -10.09
C GLN A 884 41.72 -11.61 -8.69
N THR A 885 40.51 -11.51 -8.14
CA THR A 885 40.03 -12.24 -6.97
C THR A 885 38.65 -12.77 -7.32
N THR A 886 38.33 -14.01 -6.91
CA THR A 886 37.03 -14.63 -7.19
C THR A 886 35.93 -13.93 -6.40
N ILE A 887 34.87 -13.49 -7.09
CA ILE A 887 33.74 -12.77 -6.49
C ILE A 887 32.49 -13.63 -6.59
N VAL A 888 31.90 -13.92 -5.43
CA VAL A 888 30.62 -14.64 -5.30
C VAL A 888 29.51 -13.61 -5.15
N HIS A 889 28.41 -13.75 -5.86
CA HIS A 889 27.28 -12.83 -5.85
C HIS A 889 26.34 -13.08 -4.65
N GLY A 890 26.05 -14.35 -4.35
CA GLY A 890 25.30 -14.78 -3.17
C GLY A 890 23.77 -14.56 -3.21
N ASP A 891 23.21 -13.97 -4.27
CA ASP A 891 21.76 -13.73 -4.38
C ASP A 891 21.26 -13.59 -5.84
N LEU A 892 21.50 -14.62 -6.66
CA LEU A 892 21.10 -14.62 -8.06
C LEU A 892 19.65 -15.10 -8.25
N LYS A 893 18.79 -14.26 -8.82
CA LYS A 893 17.35 -14.48 -9.02
C LYS A 893 16.78 -13.55 -10.12
N PRO A 894 15.66 -13.87 -10.80
CA PRO A 894 15.14 -13.07 -11.92
C PRO A 894 14.82 -11.59 -11.64
N SER A 895 14.64 -11.17 -10.37
CA SER A 895 14.47 -9.75 -10.03
C SER A 895 15.76 -8.94 -10.14
N ASN A 896 16.91 -9.62 -10.00
CA ASN A 896 18.24 -9.02 -9.95
C ASN A 896 18.94 -9.06 -11.32
N ILE A 897 18.25 -9.60 -12.34
CA ILE A 897 18.66 -9.53 -13.75
C ILE A 897 17.81 -8.45 -14.43
N LEU A 898 18.45 -7.37 -14.87
CA LEU A 898 17.81 -6.26 -15.56
C LEU A 898 18.10 -6.30 -17.07
N LEU A 899 17.23 -5.69 -17.87
CA LEU A 899 17.32 -5.62 -19.32
C LEU A 899 17.46 -4.16 -19.79
N ASP A 900 18.46 -3.90 -20.64
CA ASP A 900 18.63 -2.60 -21.31
C ASP A 900 17.74 -2.45 -22.55
N ASP A 901 17.88 -1.34 -23.29
CA ASP A 901 17.12 -1.06 -24.52
C ASP A 901 17.26 -2.17 -25.59
N ASP A 902 18.43 -2.80 -25.68
CA ASP A 902 18.74 -3.87 -26.65
C ASP A 902 18.34 -5.28 -26.14
N MET A 903 17.65 -5.36 -24.99
CA MET A 903 17.27 -6.60 -24.29
C MET A 903 18.48 -7.46 -23.83
N VAL A 904 19.65 -6.85 -23.68
CA VAL A 904 20.85 -7.50 -23.14
C VAL A 904 20.72 -7.59 -21.61
N ALA A 905 21.13 -8.73 -21.04
CA ALA A 905 20.98 -8.97 -19.61
C ALA A 905 22.13 -8.41 -18.78
N HIS A 906 21.79 -7.72 -17.68
CA HIS A 906 22.71 -7.14 -16.71
C HIS A 906 22.44 -7.69 -15.31
N VAL A 907 23.44 -8.33 -14.71
CA VAL A 907 23.37 -8.83 -13.34
C VAL A 907 23.62 -7.67 -12.36
N GLY A 908 22.72 -7.45 -11.40
CA GLY A 908 22.77 -6.37 -10.42
C GLY A 908 22.48 -6.83 -8.98
N ASP A 909 22.44 -5.86 -8.06
CA ASP A 909 22.31 -6.05 -6.61
C ASP A 909 23.37 -6.99 -5.97
N PHE A 910 24.58 -6.44 -5.84
CA PHE A 910 25.70 -7.09 -5.16
C PHE A 910 25.65 -6.96 -3.63
N GLY A 911 24.47 -6.72 -3.02
CA GLY A 911 24.33 -6.48 -1.58
C GLY A 911 24.82 -7.63 -0.68
N LEU A 912 24.73 -8.87 -1.15
CA LEU A 912 25.23 -10.06 -0.45
C LEU A 912 26.60 -10.57 -0.95
N ALA A 913 27.24 -9.88 -1.90
CA ALA A 913 28.43 -10.37 -2.57
C ALA A 913 29.67 -10.51 -1.64
N ARG A 914 30.59 -11.41 -1.98
CA ARG A 914 31.81 -11.71 -1.22
C ARG A 914 33.02 -11.88 -2.14
N VAL A 915 34.18 -11.42 -1.67
CA VAL A 915 35.47 -11.57 -2.36
C VAL A 915 36.26 -12.66 -1.65
N LEU A 916 36.57 -13.76 -2.33
CA LEU A 916 37.32 -14.86 -1.75
C LEU A 916 38.83 -14.55 -1.74
N GLY A 917 39.51 -14.90 -0.64
CA GLY A 917 40.97 -14.75 -0.49
C GLY A 917 41.48 -13.37 -0.06
N ALA A 918 40.61 -12.48 0.43
CA ALA A 918 41.03 -11.20 1.02
C ALA A 918 41.21 -11.33 2.55
N ASP A 919 42.44 -11.12 3.05
CA ASP A 919 42.75 -11.09 4.49
C ASP A 919 42.02 -9.94 5.20
N LEU A 920 40.83 -10.24 5.72
CA LEU A 920 40.00 -9.34 6.51
C LEU A 920 39.37 -10.11 7.66
N ASN A 921 39.81 -9.83 8.90
CA ASN A 921 39.14 -10.28 10.12
C ASN A 921 37.77 -9.60 10.23
N GLN A 922 36.74 -10.17 9.62
CA GLN A 922 35.35 -9.75 9.75
C GLN A 922 34.56 -10.81 10.51
N ASN A 923 33.78 -10.36 11.50
CA ASN A 923 32.95 -11.24 12.31
C ASN A 923 31.85 -11.87 11.43
N ASN A 924 31.74 -13.20 11.46
CA ASN A 924 30.72 -13.92 10.71
C ASN A 924 29.30 -13.54 11.17
N SER A 925 28.55 -12.85 10.32
CA SER A 925 27.13 -12.57 10.54
C SER A 925 26.30 -13.85 10.43
N THR A 926 25.73 -14.32 11.54
CA THR A 926 24.96 -15.57 11.65
C THR A 926 23.51 -15.42 11.15
N GLY A 927 23.35 -14.90 9.93
CA GLY A 927 22.07 -14.81 9.22
C GLY A 927 21.95 -15.83 8.09
N PHE A 928 20.72 -16.10 7.66
CA PHE A 928 20.43 -16.91 6.47
C PHE A 928 21.03 -16.26 5.21
N LYS A 929 21.61 -17.06 4.31
CA LYS A 929 22.41 -16.57 3.17
C LYS A 929 21.68 -16.83 1.84
N GLY A 930 21.27 -15.77 1.15
CA GLY A 930 20.58 -15.80 -0.14
C GLY A 930 19.05 -15.89 -0.03
N THR A 931 18.35 -15.70 -1.16
CA THR A 931 16.87 -15.73 -1.23
C THR A 931 16.30 -17.15 -1.18
N ILE A 932 15.21 -17.33 -0.44
CA ILE A 932 14.44 -18.59 -0.34
C ILE A 932 14.06 -19.10 -1.74
N GLY A 933 14.26 -20.39 -1.99
CA GLY A 933 14.04 -21.05 -3.28
C GLY A 933 15.24 -21.04 -4.23
N TYR A 934 16.12 -20.02 -4.14
CA TYR A 934 17.31 -19.88 -5.00
C TYR A 934 18.62 -20.16 -4.26
N ALA A 935 18.64 -20.00 -2.93
CA ALA A 935 19.78 -20.31 -2.09
C ALA A 935 20.10 -21.82 -2.13
N PRO A 936 21.38 -22.21 -2.24
CA PRO A 936 21.78 -23.61 -2.29
C PRO A 936 21.63 -24.30 -0.91
N PRO A 937 21.31 -25.61 -0.85
CA PRO A 937 21.01 -26.30 0.41
C PRO A 937 22.10 -26.17 1.48
N GLU A 938 23.37 -26.17 1.09
CA GLU A 938 24.49 -26.09 2.03
C GLU A 938 24.60 -24.75 2.79
N TYR A 939 24.01 -23.67 2.27
CA TYR A 939 23.97 -22.38 2.97
C TYR A 939 23.03 -22.41 4.19
N GLY A 940 21.96 -23.23 4.14
CA GLY A 940 21.06 -23.46 5.27
C GLY A 940 21.72 -24.22 6.44
N ILE A 941 22.85 -24.88 6.20
CA ILE A 941 23.65 -25.61 7.19
C ILE A 941 24.79 -24.73 7.77
N GLY A 942 24.92 -23.49 7.28
CA GLY A 942 25.84 -22.47 7.81
C GLY A 942 27.14 -22.28 7.03
N ASN A 943 27.38 -23.07 5.97
CA ASN A 943 28.61 -23.02 5.17
C ASN A 943 28.88 -21.63 4.55
N GLU A 944 30.13 -21.39 4.17
CA GLU A 944 30.56 -20.14 3.53
C GLU A 944 30.06 -20.02 2.09
N MET A 945 30.02 -18.77 1.58
CA MET A 945 29.60 -18.50 0.21
C MET A 945 30.67 -18.96 -0.78
N THR A 946 30.28 -19.67 -1.83
CA THR A 946 31.19 -20.19 -2.87
C THR A 946 30.65 -19.90 -4.27
N SER A 947 31.54 -19.88 -5.27
CA SER A 947 31.15 -19.79 -6.69
C SER A 947 30.24 -20.95 -7.13
N SER A 948 30.38 -22.14 -6.52
CA SER A 948 29.48 -23.27 -6.77
C SER A 948 28.05 -23.03 -6.21
N GLY A 949 27.90 -22.14 -5.21
CA GLY A 949 26.59 -21.69 -4.74
C GLY A 949 25.89 -20.75 -5.72
N ASP A 950 26.62 -19.80 -6.32
CA ASP A 950 26.09 -18.97 -7.42
C ASP A 950 25.67 -19.82 -8.62
N VAL A 951 26.42 -20.89 -8.94
CA VAL A 951 26.07 -21.86 -10.00
C VAL A 951 24.75 -22.57 -9.69
N TYR A 952 24.48 -22.94 -8.44
CA TYR A 952 23.18 -23.50 -8.06
C TYR A 952 22.04 -22.49 -8.27
N SER A 953 22.20 -21.25 -7.81
CA SER A 953 21.21 -20.19 -7.98
C SER A 953 20.98 -19.87 -9.47
N PHE A 954 22.04 -19.92 -10.30
CA PHE A 954 21.91 -19.88 -11.76
C PHE A 954 21.12 -21.05 -12.33
N GLY A 955 21.34 -22.27 -11.82
CA GLY A 955 20.57 -23.46 -12.21
C GLY A 955 19.07 -23.30 -11.95
N ILE A 956 18.69 -22.81 -10.76
CA ILE A 956 17.29 -22.52 -10.42
C ILE A 956 16.72 -21.39 -11.29
N LEU A 957 17.46 -20.28 -11.46
CA LEU A 957 17.08 -19.16 -12.32
C LEU A 957 16.82 -19.62 -13.76
N LEU A 958 17.67 -20.50 -14.30
CA LEU A 958 17.50 -21.08 -15.63
C LEU A 958 16.20 -21.87 -15.74
N LEU A 959 15.93 -22.74 -14.77
CA LEU A 959 14.72 -23.56 -14.79
C LEU A 959 13.44 -22.70 -14.67
N GLU A 960 13.46 -21.62 -13.89
CA GLU A 960 12.33 -20.67 -13.84
C GLU A 960 12.16 -19.90 -15.16
N VAL A 961 13.25 -19.37 -15.74
CA VAL A 961 13.22 -18.67 -17.04
C VAL A 961 12.64 -19.56 -18.15
N MET A 962 12.95 -20.85 -18.14
CA MET A 962 12.49 -21.80 -19.16
C MET A 962 11.07 -22.34 -18.89
N THR A 963 10.72 -22.66 -17.64
CA THR A 963 9.42 -23.28 -17.30
C THR A 963 8.30 -22.27 -16.98
N GLY A 964 8.65 -21.01 -16.71
CA GLY A 964 7.72 -19.98 -16.23
C GLY A 964 7.27 -20.14 -14.77
N LYS A 965 7.76 -21.16 -14.06
CA LYS A 965 7.31 -21.58 -12.72
C LYS A 965 8.34 -21.15 -11.67
N ARG A 966 7.90 -20.52 -10.59
CA ARG A 966 8.77 -20.05 -9.50
C ARG A 966 9.22 -21.23 -8.65
N PRO A 967 10.44 -21.23 -8.08
CA PRO A 967 10.86 -22.24 -7.12
C PRO A 967 10.04 -22.25 -5.80
N THR A 968 9.08 -21.33 -5.65
CA THR A 968 8.20 -21.18 -4.48
C THR A 968 6.71 -21.24 -4.84
N ASP A 969 6.32 -21.72 -6.03
CA ASP A 969 4.90 -21.92 -6.38
C ASP A 969 4.29 -23.08 -5.58
N ASP A 970 3.00 -23.01 -5.27
CA ASP A 970 2.28 -23.98 -4.40
C ASP A 970 2.33 -25.45 -4.87
N MET A 971 2.74 -25.70 -6.12
CA MET A 971 2.96 -27.05 -6.64
C MET A 971 4.28 -27.72 -6.17
N PHE A 972 5.23 -26.95 -5.64
CA PHE A 972 6.54 -27.44 -5.17
C PHE A 972 6.53 -27.71 -3.66
N ASN A 973 5.62 -28.59 -3.25
CA ASN A 973 5.46 -29.07 -1.87
C ASN A 973 5.85 -30.56 -1.74
N ASP A 974 5.78 -31.10 -0.53
CA ASP A 974 6.04 -32.53 -0.20
C ASP A 974 7.36 -33.11 -0.74
N GLY A 975 8.38 -32.25 -0.89
CA GLY A 975 9.72 -32.63 -1.34
C GLY A 975 9.92 -32.62 -2.86
N LEU A 976 8.91 -32.25 -3.66
CA LEU A 976 9.07 -31.90 -5.06
C LEU A 976 9.64 -30.47 -5.17
N SER A 977 10.71 -30.27 -5.93
CA SER A 977 11.32 -28.97 -6.19
C SER A 977 11.39 -28.70 -7.69
N LEU A 978 11.59 -27.43 -8.09
CA LEU A 978 11.76 -27.05 -9.49
C LEU A 978 12.88 -27.82 -10.19
N HIS A 979 13.98 -28.11 -9.49
CA HIS A 979 15.05 -29.01 -9.96
C HIS A 979 14.52 -30.42 -10.28
N LYS A 980 13.80 -31.04 -9.34
CA LYS A 980 13.28 -32.42 -9.52
C LYS A 980 12.22 -32.48 -10.62
N PHE A 981 11.35 -31.49 -10.69
CA PHE A 981 10.34 -31.35 -11.75
C PHE A 981 11.00 -31.29 -13.14
N ALA A 982 12.05 -30.49 -13.30
CA ALA A 982 12.83 -30.41 -14.53
C ALA A 982 13.66 -31.68 -14.81
N TYR A 983 14.24 -32.31 -13.79
CA TYR A 983 14.99 -33.57 -13.92
C TYR A 983 14.10 -34.72 -14.41
N MET A 984 12.87 -34.82 -13.89
CA MET A 984 11.89 -35.84 -14.28
C MET A 984 11.41 -35.71 -15.73
N ALA A 985 11.62 -34.56 -16.37
CA ALA A 985 11.29 -34.32 -17.77
C ALA A 985 12.42 -34.69 -18.75
N LEU A 986 13.63 -34.95 -18.28
CA LEU A 986 14.80 -35.20 -19.14
C LEU A 986 14.93 -36.69 -19.52
N PRO A 987 15.26 -37.02 -20.80
CA PRO A 987 15.37 -36.11 -21.94
C PRO A 987 14.06 -35.94 -22.74
N ASP A 988 13.12 -36.88 -22.64
CA ASP A 988 12.06 -37.10 -23.65
C ASP A 988 10.75 -36.32 -23.40
N HIS A 989 10.63 -35.58 -22.29
CA HIS A 989 9.43 -34.85 -21.87
C HIS A 989 9.68 -33.35 -21.65
N VAL A 990 10.74 -32.81 -22.26
CA VAL A 990 11.19 -31.44 -22.01
C VAL A 990 10.25 -30.37 -22.53
N VAL A 991 9.42 -30.68 -23.54
CA VAL A 991 8.41 -29.74 -24.05
C VAL A 991 7.29 -29.56 -23.03
N ASP A 992 6.84 -30.64 -22.38
CA ASP A 992 5.70 -30.69 -21.45
C ASP A 992 5.87 -29.80 -20.18
N VAL A 993 7.09 -29.32 -19.90
CA VAL A 993 7.41 -28.52 -18.70
C VAL A 993 7.69 -27.04 -18.98
N ILE A 994 7.86 -26.64 -20.25
CA ILE A 994 8.17 -25.28 -20.67
C ILE A 994 6.93 -24.37 -20.56
N ASP A 995 7.13 -23.06 -20.59
CA ASP A 995 6.07 -22.07 -20.78
C ASP A 995 5.66 -22.04 -22.27
N ASP A 996 4.47 -22.54 -22.63
CA ASP A 996 3.99 -22.69 -24.03
C ASP A 996 4.19 -21.42 -24.88
N ASP A 997 3.93 -20.25 -24.30
CA ASP A 997 4.08 -18.94 -24.97
C ASP A 997 5.54 -18.60 -25.35
N ALA A 998 6.53 -19.36 -24.87
CA ALA A 998 7.93 -19.27 -25.31
C ALA A 998 8.18 -19.98 -26.66
N ILE A 999 7.33 -20.94 -27.03
CA ILE A 999 7.50 -21.88 -28.15
C ILE A 999 6.60 -21.47 -29.33
N VAL A 1000 7.02 -20.45 -30.09
CA VAL A 1000 6.36 -20.07 -31.35
C VAL A 1000 6.91 -20.93 -32.50
N LEU A 1001 6.40 -22.17 -32.63
CA LEU A 1001 6.81 -23.10 -33.69
C LEU A 1001 6.16 -22.77 -35.04
N GLN A 1002 6.85 -21.94 -35.84
CA GLN A 1002 6.67 -21.86 -37.29
C GLN A 1002 7.89 -22.45 -38.01
N SER A 1003 8.06 -23.78 -37.94
CA SER A 1003 9.19 -24.45 -38.62
C SER A 1003 8.84 -25.88 -39.07
N THR A 1004 9.69 -26.46 -39.92
CA THR A 1004 9.54 -27.83 -40.44
C THR A 1004 9.90 -28.88 -39.40
N GLU A 1005 9.51 -30.16 -39.59
CA GLU A 1005 9.81 -31.26 -38.65
C GLU A 1005 11.31 -31.35 -38.29
N ALA A 1006 12.19 -31.13 -39.26
CA ALA A 1006 13.65 -31.14 -39.08
C ALA A 1006 14.18 -29.96 -38.25
N ASN A 1007 13.43 -28.87 -38.12
CA ASN A 1007 13.76 -27.73 -37.26
C ASN A 1007 13.08 -27.84 -35.89
N ALA A 1008 11.83 -28.32 -35.83
CA ALA A 1008 11.14 -28.63 -34.58
C ALA A 1008 11.97 -29.59 -33.69
N LYS A 1009 12.51 -30.68 -34.28
CA LYS A 1009 13.38 -31.61 -33.55
C LYS A 1009 14.67 -30.96 -33.01
N LYS A 1010 15.30 -30.04 -33.77
CA LYS A 1010 16.48 -29.31 -33.25
C LYS A 1010 16.11 -28.37 -32.10
N VAL A 1011 14.94 -27.74 -32.15
CA VAL A 1011 14.44 -26.90 -31.05
C VAL A 1011 14.21 -27.74 -29.80
N GLU A 1012 13.66 -28.94 -29.94
CA GLU A 1012 13.51 -29.92 -28.85
C GLU A 1012 14.87 -30.38 -28.29
N GLU A 1013 15.85 -30.71 -29.14
CA GLU A 1013 17.23 -31.01 -28.73
C GLU A 1013 17.88 -29.83 -27.98
N CYS A 1014 17.64 -28.58 -28.42
CA CYS A 1014 18.08 -27.37 -27.75
C CYS A 1014 17.38 -27.14 -26.39
N LEU A 1015 16.08 -27.42 -26.28
CA LEU A 1015 15.33 -27.37 -25.02
C LEU A 1015 15.87 -28.40 -24.02
N ALA A 1016 16.08 -29.65 -24.46
CA ALA A 1016 16.66 -30.70 -23.65
C ALA A 1016 18.07 -30.36 -23.16
N ALA A 1017 18.93 -29.82 -24.03
CA ALA A 1017 20.25 -29.35 -23.65
C ALA A 1017 20.17 -28.20 -22.63
N THR A 1018 19.26 -27.23 -22.83
CA THR A 1018 19.09 -26.08 -21.92
C THR A 1018 18.61 -26.51 -20.54
N ILE A 1019 17.56 -27.35 -20.46
CA ILE A 1019 17.06 -27.87 -19.17
C ILE A 1019 18.11 -28.75 -18.48
N LYS A 1020 18.86 -29.56 -19.23
CA LYS A 1020 19.97 -30.36 -18.71
C LYS A 1020 21.08 -29.51 -18.09
N ILE A 1021 21.37 -28.32 -18.63
CA ILE A 1021 22.28 -27.35 -18.00
C ILE A 1021 21.72 -26.88 -16.66
N GLY A 1022 20.46 -26.41 -16.61
CA GLY A 1022 19.83 -25.94 -15.37
C GLY A 1022 19.83 -26.97 -14.25
N VAL A 1023 19.45 -28.20 -14.57
CA VAL A 1023 19.53 -29.37 -13.69
C VAL A 1023 20.96 -29.64 -13.24
N SER A 1024 21.92 -29.69 -14.17
CA SER A 1024 23.34 -29.96 -13.86
C SER A 1024 24.00 -28.86 -13.02
N CYS A 1025 23.49 -27.63 -13.08
CA CYS A 1025 23.93 -26.52 -12.23
C CYS A 1025 23.31 -26.57 -10.82
N SER A 1026 22.07 -27.04 -10.70
CA SER A 1026 21.29 -27.06 -9.45
C SER A 1026 21.29 -28.39 -8.69
N VAL A 1027 22.27 -29.27 -8.93
CA VAL A 1027 22.47 -30.50 -8.14
C VAL A 1027 22.86 -30.14 -6.70
N ASP A 1028 22.29 -30.82 -5.69
CA ASP A 1028 22.56 -30.56 -4.27
C ASP A 1028 24.06 -30.56 -3.92
N SER A 1029 24.85 -31.45 -4.53
CA SER A 1029 26.29 -31.65 -4.25
C SER A 1029 27.19 -30.64 -4.99
N PRO A 1030 27.87 -29.68 -4.30
CA PRO A 1030 28.64 -28.62 -4.94
C PRO A 1030 29.78 -29.08 -5.89
N PRO A 1031 30.49 -30.20 -5.64
CA PRO A 1031 31.50 -30.72 -6.58
C PRO A 1031 30.93 -31.37 -7.86
N GLN A 1032 29.63 -31.65 -7.90
CA GLN A 1032 28.95 -32.26 -9.05
C GLN A 1032 28.29 -31.23 -9.96
N ARG A 1033 28.20 -29.96 -9.53
CA ARG A 1033 27.58 -28.88 -10.31
C ARG A 1033 28.41 -28.56 -11.56
N MET A 1034 27.75 -28.36 -12.69
CA MET A 1034 28.42 -27.98 -13.94
C MET A 1034 29.15 -26.64 -13.76
N LYS A 1035 30.47 -26.61 -14.03
CA LYS A 1035 31.25 -25.37 -13.94
C LYS A 1035 30.72 -24.29 -14.88
N ILE A 1036 30.69 -23.04 -14.42
CA ILE A 1036 30.20 -21.90 -15.20
C ILE A 1036 30.95 -21.70 -16.54
N GLU A 1037 32.25 -22.03 -16.61
CA GLU A 1037 33.03 -21.99 -17.85
C GLU A 1037 32.48 -22.95 -18.93
N ILE A 1038 31.87 -24.08 -18.52
CA ILE A 1038 31.24 -25.07 -19.41
C ILE A 1038 29.83 -24.59 -19.79
N VAL A 1039 29.08 -24.08 -18.82
CA VAL A 1039 27.73 -23.51 -19.01
C VAL A 1039 27.73 -22.43 -20.10
N VAL A 1040 28.70 -21.51 -20.07
CA VAL A 1040 28.83 -20.45 -21.09
C VAL A 1040 29.04 -21.04 -22.48
N ASN A 1041 29.90 -22.05 -22.62
CA ASN A 1041 30.20 -22.66 -23.93
C ASN A 1041 29.00 -23.44 -24.49
N GLU A 1042 28.29 -24.20 -23.66
CA GLU A 1042 27.13 -24.98 -24.11
C GLU A 1042 25.92 -24.07 -24.42
N LEU A 1043 25.70 -22.99 -23.67
CA LEU A 1043 24.68 -21.98 -24.01
C LEU A 1043 25.01 -21.23 -25.32
N HIS A 1044 26.29 -20.95 -25.62
CA HIS A 1044 26.67 -20.43 -26.95
C HIS A 1044 26.34 -21.44 -28.06
N ARG A 1045 26.68 -22.72 -27.89
CA ARG A 1045 26.35 -23.77 -28.88
C ARG A 1045 24.85 -23.91 -29.15
N ILE A 1046 24.03 -23.85 -28.10
CA ILE A 1046 22.58 -23.89 -28.23
C ILE A 1046 22.07 -22.68 -29.02
N LEU A 1047 22.63 -21.49 -28.79
CA LEU A 1047 22.30 -20.29 -29.56
C LEU A 1047 22.79 -20.35 -31.00
N ASP A 1048 23.99 -20.89 -31.27
CA ASP A 1048 24.49 -21.11 -32.62
C ASP A 1048 23.55 -22.04 -33.42
N VAL A 1049 23.01 -23.08 -32.78
CA VAL A 1049 21.99 -23.96 -33.41
C VAL A 1049 20.67 -23.21 -33.64
N LEU A 1050 20.17 -22.46 -32.64
CA LEU A 1050 18.91 -21.71 -32.74
C LEU A 1050 18.96 -20.51 -33.72
N HIS A 1051 20.14 -19.95 -33.99
CA HIS A 1051 20.34 -18.93 -35.03
C HIS A 1051 20.43 -19.52 -36.45
N ASN A 1052 20.48 -20.85 -36.59
CA ASN A 1052 20.53 -21.57 -37.88
C ASN A 1052 19.25 -22.42 -38.12
N ILE A 1053 18.11 -21.96 -37.59
CA ILE A 1053 16.78 -22.60 -37.61
C ILE A 1053 15.71 -21.63 -38.13
#